data_AF-A0A7S1RTJ4-F1
#
_entry.id   AF-A0A7S1RTJ4-F1
#
_cell.length_a   1.000
_cell.length_b   1.000
_cell.length_c   1.000
_cell.angle_alpha   90.00
_cell.angle_beta   90.00
_cell.angle_gamma   90.00
#
_symmetry.space_group_name_H-M   'P 1'
#
loop_
_entity.id
_entity.type
_entity.pdbx_description
1 polymer ?
#
loop_
_entity_poly.entity_id
_entity_poly.type
_entity_poly.pdbx_seq_one_letter_code
_entity_poly.pdbx_strand_id
1 'polypeptide(L)'
;MTVDERGELLETMTKSVTSADADLNDTLKFVEAKMVEVSRLTAGAAESAQVELEKAKKQVQAGLERVKKFRTITLGRKREHLVEAVNAKVEAAEAGVARLKEAGAELQGTPTPGEKAVQQLEALETARAVEAEAQAAVAAARKELDVRQQELGQIEGESPDVAKGSNSDFFQRTKARMSSVETELSKFQRLMQDVDRKLEVDRSLADISANLADLDQEAVRLSAASEVWPADERPPEEDERTLGEAQQRMSRTAGEVEEKLKRAQGLELKALRGILERLTELQDKLERLRGIARERSRAVSQRAVREATDILTKAEREATELGGQQASEKQTVAELQALNEQAKAALLLLEQARKALAGCDGPQVAAEAKNEIKQLATRFRTVQKKTKAAALAITDKFEGMASTSLEQTLGALRAEARGDDGNFDPMGLFATLSKGTQEITEQQFCDFLLKERSSSGLSEETVQLAYKRIAPHGLRWRTFAAAVADMRKVTRDVTLTNVFDIKTAKKVRKLELGEVLEGIGASQEDSNLEVERMQCRAIKDGAMGWVTVKNKAGTTYLTRTEKPFLWCRESLALHEEAEETGAVVREVTPGEVLEVVEGPRDGKPGDMRVQGVACHEDTAGWLHICDAKGTLAAQISDKLHKCVERVAMTQEQEFEKCTMVRRIDIGEALEILPNPPYEPSEGTQRRKFRACSDGKEGWITVSGNKGKVFVKAAQNHYICLKETPVHTGLDADSSVARVLMPGEAFAADEEPQEVSGGKKLLLYRTCAITDGASGWVSTTMVEEKVQQWSSRYKVLKPVALTGSLVANEAVDAVEVLRTLETGELLDIVEHPTLDDSTGQLRAQFVALKDKVVGWASVRDSESGLTVCPVPRAEEEVPKGQQEKPPKPEGAPEKAKGEKQSSAKGGKG
;
A
#
# COMPACT_ATOMS: atom_id res chain seq x y z
N MET A 1 -74.02 70.04 -23.71
CA MET A 1 -73.95 70.27 -22.25
C MET A 1 -73.70 68.95 -21.57
N THR A 2 -72.66 68.89 -20.75
CA THR A 2 -72.40 67.75 -19.86
C THR A 2 -73.57 67.58 -18.88
N VAL A 3 -73.66 66.41 -18.25
CA VAL A 3 -74.65 66.15 -17.18
C VAL A 3 -74.53 67.25 -16.12
N ASP A 4 -73.31 67.60 -15.71
CA ASP A 4 -73.05 68.63 -14.69
C ASP A 4 -73.49 70.05 -15.15
N GLU A 5 -73.17 70.45 -16.38
CA GLU A 5 -73.61 71.74 -16.96
C GLU A 5 -75.15 71.86 -17.03
N ARG A 6 -75.85 70.75 -17.29
CA ARG A 6 -77.33 70.70 -17.23
C ARG A 6 -77.85 70.88 -15.81
N GLY A 7 -77.17 70.28 -14.83
CA GLY A 7 -77.49 70.42 -13.41
C GLY A 7 -77.45 71.89 -12.94
N GLU A 8 -76.36 72.61 -13.24
CA GLU A 8 -76.18 74.01 -12.85
C GLU A 8 -77.24 74.94 -13.47
N LEU A 9 -77.57 74.71 -14.75
CA LEU A 9 -78.61 75.47 -15.46
C LEU A 9 -80.00 75.22 -14.85
N LEU A 10 -80.32 73.98 -14.48
CA LEU A 10 -81.58 73.62 -13.84
C LEU A 10 -81.69 74.20 -12.42
N GLU A 11 -80.59 74.28 -11.69
CA GLU A 11 -80.54 74.96 -10.39
C GLU A 11 -80.83 76.46 -10.54
N THR A 12 -80.22 77.10 -11.55
CA THR A 12 -80.43 78.53 -11.86
C THR A 12 -81.88 78.81 -12.27
N MET A 13 -82.47 77.94 -13.10
CA MET A 13 -83.89 78.01 -13.47
C MET A 13 -84.79 77.88 -12.25
N THR A 14 -84.48 76.95 -11.33
CA THR A 14 -85.26 76.74 -10.10
C THR A 14 -85.23 77.98 -9.19
N LYS A 15 -84.05 78.58 -8.98
CA LYS A 15 -83.89 79.83 -8.22
C LYS A 15 -84.64 81.01 -8.85
N SER A 16 -84.66 81.07 -10.18
CA SER A 16 -85.36 82.12 -10.92
C SER A 16 -86.88 81.97 -10.80
N VAL A 17 -87.39 80.74 -10.87
CA VAL A 17 -88.82 80.42 -10.69
C VAL A 17 -89.28 80.81 -9.29
N THR A 18 -88.54 80.46 -8.24
CA THR A 18 -88.92 80.74 -6.85
C THR A 18 -88.93 82.24 -6.58
N SER A 19 -87.97 83.00 -7.11
CA SER A 19 -87.96 84.47 -7.03
C SER A 19 -89.19 85.06 -7.72
N ALA A 20 -89.46 84.65 -8.97
CA ALA A 20 -90.59 85.18 -9.74
C ALA A 20 -91.95 84.85 -9.09
N ASP A 21 -92.10 83.67 -8.49
CA ASP A 21 -93.30 83.27 -7.76
C ASP A 21 -93.51 84.13 -6.50
N ALA A 22 -92.45 84.41 -5.74
CA ALA A 22 -92.50 85.28 -4.57
C ALA A 22 -92.90 86.72 -4.95
N ASP A 23 -92.23 87.30 -5.95
CA ASP A 23 -92.48 88.67 -6.41
C ASP A 23 -93.92 88.84 -6.93
N LEU A 24 -94.44 87.87 -7.68
CA LEU A 24 -95.81 87.91 -8.21
C LEU A 24 -96.86 87.73 -7.11
N ASN A 25 -96.62 86.86 -6.11
CA ASN A 25 -97.52 86.71 -4.98
C ASN A 25 -97.58 87.98 -4.12
N ASP A 26 -96.44 88.62 -3.88
CA ASP A 26 -96.40 89.88 -3.13
C ASP A 26 -97.06 91.02 -3.92
N THR A 27 -96.88 91.05 -5.25
CA THR A 27 -97.62 91.96 -6.14
C THR A 27 -99.12 91.70 -6.10
N LEU A 28 -99.56 90.44 -6.08
CA LEU A 28 -100.99 90.08 -5.98
C LEU A 28 -101.59 90.58 -4.66
N LYS A 29 -100.92 90.32 -3.53
CA LYS A 29 -101.34 90.83 -2.21
C LYS A 29 -101.44 92.35 -2.22
N PHE A 30 -100.48 93.04 -2.83
CA PHE A 30 -100.50 94.50 -2.96
C PHE A 30 -101.71 94.98 -3.78
N VAL A 31 -101.95 94.39 -4.96
CA VAL A 31 -103.09 94.73 -5.83
C VAL A 31 -104.41 94.48 -5.10
N GLU A 32 -104.57 93.36 -4.40
CA GLU A 32 -105.78 93.05 -3.63
C GLU A 32 -106.00 94.04 -2.48
N ALA A 33 -104.94 94.41 -1.76
CA ALA A 33 -105.01 95.44 -0.73
C ALA A 33 -105.45 96.79 -1.31
N LYS A 34 -104.91 97.20 -2.48
CA LYS A 34 -105.30 98.43 -3.17
C LYS A 34 -106.72 98.41 -3.71
N MET A 35 -107.21 97.27 -4.19
CA MET A 35 -108.61 97.12 -4.59
C MET A 35 -109.57 97.37 -3.41
N VAL A 36 -109.23 96.87 -2.22
CA VAL A 36 -110.00 97.13 -0.99
C VAL A 36 -109.99 98.63 -0.64
N GLU A 37 -108.86 99.32 -0.78
CA GLU A 37 -108.78 100.77 -0.56
C GLU A 37 -109.64 101.57 -1.55
N VAL A 38 -109.54 101.30 -2.86
CA VAL A 38 -110.28 102.02 -3.91
C VAL A 38 -111.79 101.82 -3.80
N SER A 39 -112.24 100.65 -3.34
CA SER A 39 -113.68 100.37 -3.11
C SER A 39 -114.34 101.23 -2.02
N ARG A 40 -113.57 101.99 -1.24
CA ARG A 40 -114.06 102.93 -0.22
C ARG A 40 -114.28 104.37 -0.74
N LEU A 41 -113.95 104.66 -2.01
CA LEU A 41 -114.09 105.98 -2.64
C LEU A 41 -115.49 106.18 -3.25
N THR A 42 -115.92 107.43 -3.46
CA THR A 42 -117.24 107.78 -4.02
C THR A 42 -117.38 107.45 -5.52
N ALA A 43 -118.58 107.05 -5.94
CA ALA A 43 -118.88 106.30 -7.18
C ALA A 43 -118.36 106.91 -8.50
N GLY A 44 -118.18 108.23 -8.60
CA GLY A 44 -117.71 108.87 -9.84
C GLY A 44 -116.18 108.88 -10.03
N ALA A 45 -115.39 108.82 -8.95
CA ALA A 45 -113.92 108.91 -9.03
C ALA A 45 -113.22 107.55 -8.99
N ALA A 46 -113.94 106.48 -8.58
CA ALA A 46 -113.36 105.17 -8.28
C ALA A 46 -113.44 104.15 -9.44
N GLU A 47 -114.41 104.27 -10.35
CA GLU A 47 -114.66 103.27 -11.40
C GLU A 47 -113.44 103.02 -12.29
N SER A 48 -112.77 104.08 -12.76
CA SER A 48 -111.60 103.93 -13.64
C SER A 48 -110.42 103.23 -12.94
N ALA A 49 -110.24 103.44 -11.63
CA ALA A 49 -109.17 102.81 -10.86
C ALA A 49 -109.48 101.33 -10.54
N GLN A 50 -110.76 100.99 -10.31
CA GLN A 50 -111.17 99.59 -10.09
C GLN A 50 -110.98 98.73 -11.34
N VAL A 51 -111.32 99.26 -12.53
CA VAL A 51 -111.14 98.54 -13.80
C VAL A 51 -109.65 98.26 -14.07
N GLU A 52 -108.77 99.24 -13.85
CA GLU A 52 -107.32 99.05 -14.02
C GLU A 52 -106.72 98.10 -12.97
N LEU A 53 -107.18 98.13 -11.71
CA LEU A 53 -106.74 97.18 -10.69
C LEU A 53 -107.22 95.75 -10.93
N GLU A 54 -108.45 95.53 -11.42
CA GLU A 54 -108.92 94.20 -11.84
C GLU A 54 -108.13 93.67 -13.04
N LYS A 55 -107.80 94.55 -13.98
CA LYS A 55 -106.93 94.20 -15.11
C LYS A 55 -105.52 93.83 -14.64
N ALA A 56 -104.95 94.57 -13.69
CA ALA A 56 -103.66 94.25 -13.06
C ALA A 56 -103.72 92.93 -12.28
N LYS A 57 -104.80 92.68 -11.52
CA LYS A 57 -105.03 91.42 -10.81
C LYS A 57 -105.05 90.24 -11.77
N LYS A 58 -105.81 90.33 -12.86
CA LYS A 58 -105.83 89.29 -13.91
C LYS A 58 -104.47 89.09 -14.57
N GLN A 59 -103.70 90.16 -14.80
CA GLN A 59 -102.35 90.06 -15.35
C GLN A 59 -101.37 89.34 -14.40
N VAL A 60 -101.43 89.65 -13.10
CA VAL A 60 -100.61 89.00 -12.06
C VAL A 60 -101.02 87.53 -11.89
N GLN A 61 -102.33 87.23 -11.87
CA GLN A 61 -102.84 85.85 -11.83
C GLN A 61 -102.43 85.05 -13.07
N ALA A 62 -102.48 85.64 -14.27
CA ALA A 62 -101.97 85.02 -15.49
C ALA A 62 -100.44 84.84 -15.44
N GLY A 63 -99.71 85.73 -14.77
CA GLY A 63 -98.28 85.60 -14.46
C GLY A 63 -97.99 84.43 -13.54
N LEU A 64 -98.73 84.30 -12.42
CA LEU A 64 -98.63 83.20 -11.47
C LEU A 64 -98.90 81.86 -12.16
N GLU A 65 -99.91 81.78 -13.03
CA GLU A 65 -100.17 80.56 -13.82
C GLU A 65 -99.03 80.22 -14.80
N ARG A 66 -98.37 81.23 -15.40
CA ARG A 66 -97.18 81.00 -16.24
C ARG A 66 -95.99 80.51 -15.42
N VAL A 67 -95.74 81.11 -14.25
CA VAL A 67 -94.64 80.71 -13.34
C VAL A 67 -94.90 79.31 -12.80
N LYS A 68 -96.15 78.97 -12.44
CA LYS A 68 -96.56 77.62 -12.03
C LYS A 68 -96.29 76.59 -13.12
N LYS A 69 -96.69 76.86 -14.37
CA LYS A 69 -96.37 75.99 -15.52
C LYS A 69 -94.86 75.85 -15.74
N PHE A 70 -94.11 76.94 -15.65
CA PHE A 70 -92.65 76.92 -15.79
C PHE A 70 -91.97 76.16 -14.65
N ARG A 71 -92.48 76.25 -13.42
CA ARG A 71 -92.04 75.46 -12.26
C ARG A 71 -92.24 73.97 -12.51
N THR A 72 -93.43 73.55 -12.95
CA THR A 72 -93.74 72.16 -13.31
C THR A 72 -92.79 71.63 -14.39
N ILE A 73 -92.54 72.41 -15.45
CA ILE A 73 -91.61 72.03 -16.53
C ILE A 73 -90.17 71.93 -16.01
N THR A 74 -89.73 72.88 -15.18
CA THR A 74 -88.36 72.91 -14.63
C THR A 74 -88.13 71.74 -13.67
N LEU A 75 -89.09 71.45 -12.79
CA LEU A 75 -89.05 70.28 -11.92
C LEU A 75 -89.06 68.96 -12.70
N GLY A 76 -89.82 68.89 -13.80
CA GLY A 76 -89.80 67.74 -14.72
C GLY A 76 -88.43 67.52 -15.35
N ARG A 77 -87.78 68.58 -15.85
CA ARG A 77 -86.41 68.50 -16.40
C ARG A 77 -85.37 68.17 -15.33
N LYS A 78 -85.52 68.73 -14.12
CA LYS A 78 -84.66 68.40 -12.97
C LYS A 78 -84.76 66.91 -12.66
N ARG A 79 -85.99 66.37 -12.55
CA ARG A 79 -86.23 64.94 -12.36
C ARG A 79 -85.55 64.07 -13.43
N GLU A 80 -85.76 64.38 -14.72
CA GLU A 80 -85.15 63.64 -15.83
C GLU A 80 -83.62 63.62 -15.73
N HIS A 81 -83.01 64.76 -15.41
CA HIS A 81 -81.58 64.87 -15.23
C HIS A 81 -81.04 64.03 -14.04
N LEU A 82 -81.72 64.02 -12.89
CA LEU A 82 -81.32 63.18 -11.76
C LEU A 82 -81.44 61.69 -12.09
N VAL A 83 -82.48 61.29 -12.83
CA VAL A 83 -82.66 59.92 -13.32
C VAL A 83 -81.55 59.52 -14.30
N GLU A 84 -81.18 60.40 -15.23
CA GLU A 84 -80.09 60.21 -16.18
C GLU A 84 -78.74 60.03 -15.46
N ALA A 85 -78.44 60.85 -14.46
CA ALA A 85 -77.21 60.77 -13.67
C ALA A 85 -77.08 59.44 -12.90
N VAL A 86 -78.17 58.97 -12.28
CA VAL A 86 -78.21 57.68 -11.59
C VAL A 86 -78.03 56.53 -12.59
N ASN A 87 -78.74 56.56 -13.72
CA ASN A 87 -78.63 55.51 -14.75
C ASN A 87 -77.20 55.40 -15.29
N ALA A 88 -76.53 56.52 -15.58
CA ALA A 88 -75.15 56.52 -16.09
C ALA A 88 -74.17 55.83 -15.13
N LYS A 89 -74.33 56.03 -13.80
CA LYS A 89 -73.48 55.35 -12.81
C LYS A 89 -73.80 53.87 -12.68
N VAL A 90 -75.09 53.50 -12.74
CA VAL A 90 -75.53 52.09 -12.69
C VAL A 90 -75.05 51.31 -13.92
N GLU A 91 -75.10 51.91 -15.11
CA GLU A 91 -74.56 51.33 -16.34
C GLU A 91 -73.04 51.13 -16.26
N ALA A 92 -72.31 52.08 -15.67
CA ALA A 92 -70.87 51.92 -15.43
C ALA A 92 -70.57 50.76 -14.45
N ALA A 93 -71.40 50.58 -13.42
CA ALA A 93 -71.29 49.45 -12.49
C ALA A 93 -71.61 48.10 -13.16
N GLU A 94 -72.65 48.05 -14.00
CA GLU A 94 -72.99 46.88 -14.82
C GLU A 94 -71.86 46.51 -15.78
N ALA A 95 -71.26 47.49 -16.47
CA ALA A 95 -70.12 47.28 -17.36
C ALA A 95 -68.87 46.79 -16.61
N GLY A 96 -68.62 47.31 -15.39
CA GLY A 96 -67.56 46.82 -14.51
C GLY A 96 -67.73 45.34 -14.15
N VAL A 97 -68.93 44.95 -13.72
CA VAL A 97 -69.22 43.55 -13.37
C VAL A 97 -69.27 42.62 -14.59
N ALA A 98 -69.66 43.12 -15.77
CA ALA A 98 -69.56 42.36 -17.02
C ALA A 98 -68.10 42.02 -17.37
N ARG A 99 -67.18 42.97 -17.25
CA ARG A 99 -65.73 42.71 -17.40
C ARG A 99 -65.22 41.74 -16.35
N LEU A 100 -65.68 41.84 -15.10
CA LEU A 100 -65.33 40.89 -14.03
C LEU A 100 -65.82 39.47 -14.35
N LYS A 101 -66.99 39.34 -14.98
CA LYS A 101 -67.53 38.05 -15.41
C LYS A 101 -66.67 37.39 -16.49
N GLU A 102 -66.14 38.17 -17.43
CA GLU A 102 -65.20 37.68 -18.45
C GLU A 102 -63.89 37.19 -17.80
N ALA A 103 -63.30 38.00 -16.91
CA ALA A 103 -62.09 37.60 -16.17
C ALA A 103 -62.34 36.38 -15.25
N GLY A 104 -63.53 36.27 -14.66
CA GLY A 104 -63.92 35.12 -13.85
C GLY A 104 -64.11 33.83 -14.67
N ALA A 105 -64.57 33.94 -15.92
CA ALA A 105 -64.67 32.81 -16.83
C ALA A 105 -63.28 32.31 -17.28
N GLU A 106 -62.35 33.24 -17.53
CA GLU A 106 -60.94 32.91 -17.82
C GLU A 106 -60.28 32.22 -16.62
N LEU A 107 -60.50 32.73 -15.40
CA LEU A 107 -60.04 32.11 -14.17
C LEU A 107 -60.58 30.68 -13.98
N GLN A 108 -61.82 30.40 -14.37
CA GLN A 108 -62.40 29.05 -14.32
C GLN A 108 -61.92 28.13 -15.46
N GLY A 109 -61.59 28.71 -16.63
CA GLY A 109 -61.13 27.99 -17.81
C GLY A 109 -59.67 27.56 -17.76
N THR A 110 -58.88 28.15 -16.86
CA THR A 110 -57.48 27.72 -16.65
C THR A 110 -57.42 26.34 -15.99
N PRO A 111 -56.66 25.37 -16.58
CA PRO A 111 -56.61 23.99 -16.09
C PRO A 111 -56.05 23.91 -14.67
N THR A 112 -56.41 22.84 -13.96
CA THR A 112 -56.13 22.60 -12.54
C THR A 112 -54.67 22.80 -12.11
N PRO A 113 -54.43 23.09 -10.81
CA PRO A 113 -53.10 23.35 -10.29
C PRO A 113 -52.14 22.19 -10.55
N GLY A 114 -50.96 22.49 -11.10
CA GLY A 114 -49.95 21.50 -11.45
C GLY A 114 -49.08 21.94 -12.62
N GLU A 115 -49.54 21.75 -13.85
CA GLU A 115 -48.70 21.98 -15.05
C GLU A 115 -48.60 23.46 -15.46
N LYS A 116 -49.53 24.31 -14.98
CA LYS A 116 -49.66 25.72 -15.39
C LYS A 116 -50.03 26.65 -14.22
N ALA A 117 -49.48 26.39 -13.04
CA ALA A 117 -49.74 27.22 -11.83
C ALA A 117 -49.43 28.71 -12.04
N VAL A 118 -48.45 29.03 -12.89
CA VAL A 118 -48.11 30.41 -13.29
C VAL A 118 -49.26 31.06 -14.06
N GLN A 119 -49.88 30.34 -15.00
CA GLN A 119 -51.01 30.85 -15.78
C GLN A 119 -52.26 31.06 -14.92
N GLN A 120 -52.48 30.20 -13.92
CA GLN A 120 -53.55 30.39 -12.93
C GLN A 120 -53.31 31.60 -12.02
N LEU A 121 -52.06 31.84 -11.60
CA LEU A 121 -51.69 33.00 -10.80
C LEU A 121 -51.90 34.31 -11.59
N GLU A 122 -51.43 34.35 -12.84
CA GLU A 122 -51.61 35.49 -13.75
C GLU A 122 -53.10 35.81 -14.00
N ALA A 123 -53.92 34.77 -14.20
CA ALA A 123 -55.37 34.93 -14.34
C ALA A 123 -56.02 35.46 -13.05
N LEU A 124 -55.57 35.03 -11.87
CA LEU A 124 -56.09 35.51 -10.58
C LEU A 124 -55.72 36.98 -10.32
N GLU A 125 -54.49 37.38 -10.64
CA GLU A 125 -54.04 38.77 -10.54
C GLU A 125 -54.83 39.69 -11.48
N THR A 126 -55.08 39.24 -12.70
CA THR A 126 -55.90 39.95 -13.68
C THR A 126 -57.35 40.10 -13.19
N ALA A 127 -57.94 39.02 -12.66
CA ALA A 127 -59.28 39.07 -12.08
C ALA A 127 -59.37 40.01 -10.86
N ARG A 128 -58.33 40.10 -10.02
CA ARG A 128 -58.25 41.05 -8.89
C ARG A 128 -58.24 42.50 -9.33
N ALA A 129 -57.49 42.83 -10.39
CA ALA A 129 -57.47 44.18 -10.93
C ALA A 129 -58.87 44.61 -11.43
N VAL A 130 -59.54 43.72 -12.17
CA VAL A 130 -60.90 43.97 -12.70
C VAL A 130 -61.94 44.03 -11.58
N GLU A 131 -61.81 43.21 -10.54
CA GLU A 131 -62.69 43.21 -9.37
C GLU A 131 -62.63 44.54 -8.61
N ALA A 132 -61.43 45.09 -8.39
CA ALA A 132 -61.26 46.39 -7.75
C ALA A 132 -61.93 47.53 -8.55
N GLU A 133 -61.80 47.52 -9.88
CA GLU A 133 -62.50 48.48 -10.75
C GLU A 133 -64.03 48.33 -10.66
N ALA A 134 -64.54 47.09 -10.71
CA ALA A 134 -65.97 46.82 -10.60
C ALA A 134 -66.53 47.23 -9.23
N GLN A 135 -65.81 46.93 -8.14
CA GLN A 135 -66.17 47.32 -6.79
C GLN A 135 -66.24 48.85 -6.63
N ALA A 136 -65.27 49.58 -7.19
CA ALA A 136 -65.28 51.04 -7.18
C ALA A 136 -66.48 51.61 -7.95
N ALA A 137 -66.81 51.04 -9.11
CA ALA A 137 -67.97 51.45 -9.92
C ALA A 137 -69.30 51.18 -9.20
N VAL A 138 -69.45 50.00 -8.58
CA VAL A 138 -70.62 49.63 -7.76
C VAL A 138 -70.80 50.57 -6.57
N ALA A 139 -69.71 50.87 -5.84
CA ALA A 139 -69.75 51.80 -4.72
C ALA A 139 -70.15 53.22 -5.15
N ALA A 140 -69.63 53.69 -6.29
CA ALA A 140 -69.99 55.00 -6.85
C ALA A 140 -71.47 55.05 -7.27
N ALA A 141 -71.99 54.01 -7.92
CA ALA A 141 -73.39 53.91 -8.31
C ALA A 141 -74.33 53.85 -7.10
N ARG A 142 -73.94 53.13 -6.05
CA ARG A 142 -74.72 53.05 -4.80
C ARG A 142 -74.82 54.41 -4.12
N LYS A 143 -73.69 55.11 -4.00
CA LYS A 143 -73.63 56.45 -3.42
C LYS A 143 -74.49 57.43 -4.22
N GLU A 144 -74.41 57.39 -5.54
CA GLU A 144 -75.20 58.27 -6.42
C GLU A 144 -76.71 58.01 -6.25
N LEU A 145 -77.11 56.73 -6.23
CA LEU A 145 -78.50 56.33 -6.03
C LEU A 145 -79.06 56.85 -4.70
N ASP A 146 -78.30 56.70 -3.61
CA ASP A 146 -78.72 57.12 -2.27
C ASP A 146 -78.87 58.65 -2.15
N VAL A 147 -77.92 59.43 -2.71
CA VAL A 147 -77.97 60.90 -2.72
C VAL A 147 -79.17 61.40 -3.54
N ARG A 148 -79.32 60.91 -4.77
CA ARG A 148 -80.38 61.38 -5.68
C ARG A 148 -81.77 60.86 -5.29
N GLN A 149 -81.85 59.80 -4.47
CA GLN A 149 -83.13 59.34 -3.89
C GLN A 149 -83.76 60.39 -3.00
N GLN A 150 -82.96 61.12 -2.20
CA GLN A 150 -83.46 62.18 -1.34
C GLN A 150 -83.96 63.38 -2.17
N GLU A 151 -83.20 63.77 -3.20
CA GLU A 151 -83.54 64.90 -4.07
C GLU A 151 -84.81 64.67 -4.90
N LEU A 152 -84.97 63.46 -5.45
CA LEU A 152 -86.18 63.08 -6.20
C LEU A 152 -87.42 63.01 -5.31
N GLY A 153 -87.26 62.65 -4.03
CA GLY A 153 -88.34 62.70 -3.02
C GLY A 153 -88.81 64.12 -2.70
N GLN A 154 -87.89 65.11 -2.70
CA GLN A 154 -88.24 66.53 -2.52
C GLN A 154 -89.08 67.05 -3.70
N ILE A 155 -88.73 66.67 -4.94
CA ILE A 155 -89.48 67.04 -6.15
C ILE A 155 -90.92 66.50 -6.11
N GLU A 156 -91.10 65.27 -5.62
CA GLU A 156 -92.43 64.63 -5.48
C GLU A 156 -93.31 65.33 -4.43
N GLY A 157 -92.72 65.86 -3.36
CA GLY A 157 -93.41 66.69 -2.37
C GLY A 157 -93.80 68.08 -2.89
N GLU A 158 -92.95 68.71 -3.72
CA GLU A 158 -93.21 70.04 -4.28
C GLU A 158 -94.23 70.05 -5.43
N SER A 159 -94.30 68.97 -6.22
CA SER A 159 -95.26 68.86 -7.33
C SER A 159 -95.70 67.41 -7.55
N PRO A 160 -96.81 66.97 -6.91
CA PRO A 160 -97.30 65.60 -7.01
C PRO A 160 -97.62 65.17 -8.44
N ASP A 161 -98.03 66.11 -9.30
CA ASP A 161 -98.40 65.85 -10.70
C ASP A 161 -97.19 65.58 -11.61
N VAL A 162 -95.98 66.03 -11.24
CA VAL A 162 -94.74 65.77 -11.99
C VAL A 162 -94.19 64.36 -11.72
N ALA A 163 -94.53 63.79 -10.56
CA ALA A 163 -93.88 62.59 -10.04
C ALA A 163 -94.81 61.37 -9.83
N LYS A 164 -96.13 61.55 -9.93
CA LYS A 164 -97.15 60.53 -9.60
C LYS A 164 -96.81 59.14 -10.16
N GLY A 165 -96.34 58.24 -9.28
CA GLY A 165 -96.01 56.84 -9.59
C GLY A 165 -94.67 56.59 -10.30
N SER A 166 -94.01 57.60 -10.88
CA SER A 166 -92.85 57.40 -11.77
C SER A 166 -91.50 57.32 -11.04
N ASN A 167 -91.36 57.99 -9.89
CA ASN A 167 -90.13 57.89 -9.07
C ASN A 167 -90.04 56.55 -8.33
N SER A 168 -91.17 56.10 -7.76
CA SER A 168 -91.25 54.80 -7.06
C SER A 168 -90.87 53.63 -7.97
N ASP A 169 -91.42 53.58 -9.18
CA ASP A 169 -91.08 52.56 -10.19
C ASP A 169 -89.60 52.63 -10.61
N PHE A 170 -89.06 53.84 -10.84
CA PHE A 170 -87.64 54.02 -11.13
C PHE A 170 -86.74 53.47 -10.02
N PHE A 171 -86.98 53.83 -8.76
CA PHE A 171 -86.16 53.33 -7.65
C PHE A 171 -86.27 51.82 -7.47
N GLN A 172 -87.47 51.25 -7.64
CA GLN A 172 -87.63 49.79 -7.57
C GLN A 172 -86.80 49.07 -8.63
N ARG A 173 -86.85 49.52 -9.88
CA ARG A 173 -86.06 48.95 -10.98
C ARG A 173 -84.57 49.15 -10.78
N THR A 174 -84.14 50.35 -10.40
CA THR A 174 -82.73 50.68 -10.23
C THR A 174 -82.11 50.00 -9.02
N LYS A 175 -82.87 49.85 -7.91
CA LYS A 175 -82.44 49.04 -6.76
C LYS A 175 -82.32 47.55 -7.11
N ALA A 176 -83.22 47.02 -7.94
CA ALA A 176 -83.12 45.65 -8.42
C ALA A 176 -81.87 45.44 -9.30
N ARG A 177 -81.56 46.38 -10.21
CA ARG A 177 -80.32 46.37 -11.01
C ARG A 177 -79.08 46.39 -10.11
N MET A 178 -79.01 47.32 -9.17
CA MET A 178 -77.89 47.41 -8.21
C MET A 178 -77.73 46.14 -7.38
N SER A 179 -78.82 45.57 -6.86
CA SER A 179 -78.80 44.31 -6.12
C SER A 179 -78.26 43.14 -6.96
N SER A 180 -78.64 43.08 -8.25
CA SER A 180 -78.12 42.08 -9.18
C SER A 180 -76.61 42.23 -9.39
N VAL A 181 -76.12 43.45 -9.59
CA VAL A 181 -74.70 43.74 -9.79
C VAL A 181 -73.88 43.45 -8.53
N GLU A 182 -74.37 43.86 -7.35
CA GLU A 182 -73.77 43.56 -6.04
C GLU A 182 -73.70 42.04 -5.78
N THR A 183 -74.75 41.30 -6.17
CA THR A 183 -74.78 39.84 -6.04
C THR A 183 -73.74 39.17 -6.95
N GLU A 184 -73.66 39.57 -8.21
CA GLU A 184 -72.65 39.02 -9.14
C GLU A 184 -71.22 39.33 -8.69
N LEU A 185 -70.93 40.57 -8.28
CA LEU A 185 -69.63 40.95 -7.70
C LEU A 185 -69.25 40.02 -6.53
N SER A 186 -70.18 39.77 -5.61
CA SER A 186 -69.94 38.89 -4.45
C SER A 186 -69.67 37.43 -4.83
N LYS A 187 -70.25 36.94 -5.94
CA LYS A 187 -69.98 35.58 -6.45
C LYS A 187 -68.55 35.46 -6.96
N PHE A 188 -68.08 36.45 -7.74
CA PHE A 188 -66.72 36.44 -8.27
C PHE A 188 -65.66 36.65 -7.18
N GLN A 189 -65.93 37.48 -6.17
CA GLN A 189 -65.08 37.59 -4.98
C GLN A 189 -64.88 36.25 -4.26
N ARG A 190 -65.95 35.46 -4.09
CA ARG A 190 -65.86 34.11 -3.50
C ARG A 190 -65.07 33.16 -4.38
N LEU A 191 -65.31 33.18 -5.70
CA LEU A 191 -64.57 32.36 -6.66
C LEU A 191 -63.06 32.63 -6.57
N MET A 192 -62.66 33.90 -6.57
CA MET A 192 -61.25 34.29 -6.46
C MET A 192 -60.63 33.86 -5.13
N GLN A 193 -61.35 34.00 -4.01
CA GLN A 193 -60.90 33.49 -2.71
C GLN A 193 -60.73 31.96 -2.69
N ASP A 194 -61.63 31.22 -3.34
CA ASP A 194 -61.54 29.76 -3.41
C ASP A 194 -60.36 29.30 -4.27
N VAL A 195 -60.04 30.02 -5.36
CA VAL A 195 -58.87 29.74 -6.19
C VAL A 195 -57.57 30.08 -5.46
N ASP A 196 -57.51 31.23 -4.78
CA ASP A 196 -56.35 31.66 -3.99
C ASP A 196 -56.01 30.64 -2.88
N ARG A 197 -57.02 30.20 -2.12
CA ARG A 197 -56.86 29.16 -1.10
C ARG A 197 -56.35 27.83 -1.66
N LYS A 198 -56.72 27.46 -2.89
CA LYS A 198 -56.21 26.23 -3.53
C LYS A 198 -54.74 26.40 -3.89
N LEU A 199 -54.36 27.52 -4.51
CA LEU A 199 -52.97 27.81 -4.86
C LEU A 199 -52.06 27.88 -3.62
N GLU A 200 -52.56 28.40 -2.49
CA GLU A 200 -51.83 28.38 -1.21
C GLU A 200 -51.57 26.95 -0.71
N VAL A 201 -52.56 26.06 -0.81
CA VAL A 201 -52.41 24.64 -0.45
C VAL A 201 -51.41 23.95 -1.38
N ASP A 202 -51.51 24.16 -2.69
CA ASP A 202 -50.61 23.54 -3.66
C ASP A 202 -49.17 24.04 -3.47
N ARG A 203 -48.97 25.34 -3.18
CA ARG A 203 -47.66 25.90 -2.84
C ARG A 203 -47.13 25.33 -1.52
N SER A 204 -47.98 25.16 -0.51
CA SER A 204 -47.58 24.54 0.77
C SER A 204 -47.13 23.09 0.57
N LEU A 205 -47.77 22.34 -0.33
CA LEU A 205 -47.54 20.90 -0.52
C LEU A 205 -46.66 20.55 -1.73
N ALA A 206 -46.10 21.55 -2.42
CA ALA A 206 -45.34 21.36 -3.65
C ALA A 206 -44.14 20.41 -3.46
N ASP A 207 -43.28 20.69 -2.46
CA ASP A 207 -42.07 19.90 -2.22
C ASP A 207 -42.40 18.45 -1.80
N ILE A 208 -43.43 18.28 -0.96
CA ILE A 208 -43.90 16.96 -0.52
C ILE A 208 -44.43 16.17 -1.72
N SER A 209 -45.20 16.83 -2.59
CA SER A 209 -45.79 16.19 -3.77
C SER A 209 -44.75 15.82 -4.82
N ALA A 210 -43.73 16.66 -5.02
CA ALA A 210 -42.60 16.36 -5.90
C ALA A 210 -41.78 15.18 -5.38
N ASN A 211 -41.41 15.19 -4.09
CA ASN A 211 -40.69 14.07 -3.47
C ASN A 211 -41.47 12.76 -3.55
N LEU A 212 -42.80 12.81 -3.36
CA LEU A 212 -43.66 11.64 -3.47
C LEU A 212 -43.69 11.09 -4.90
N ALA A 213 -43.78 11.96 -5.91
CA ALA A 213 -43.77 11.55 -7.31
C ALA A 213 -42.44 10.90 -7.72
N ASP A 214 -41.32 11.45 -7.27
CA ASP A 214 -39.99 10.87 -7.50
C ASP A 214 -39.86 9.50 -6.82
N LEU A 215 -40.33 9.37 -5.58
CA LEU A 215 -40.38 8.09 -4.85
C LEU A 215 -41.26 7.05 -5.54
N ASP A 216 -42.41 7.45 -6.09
CA ASP A 216 -43.30 6.59 -6.87
C ASP A 216 -42.59 6.05 -8.12
N GLN A 217 -41.94 6.92 -8.89
CA GLN A 217 -41.19 6.50 -10.08
C GLN A 217 -40.06 5.53 -9.73
N GLU A 218 -39.32 5.81 -8.66
CA GLU A 218 -38.21 4.98 -8.23
C GLU A 218 -38.66 3.62 -7.69
N ALA A 219 -39.76 3.58 -6.92
CA ALA A 219 -40.37 2.35 -6.44
C ALA A 219 -40.88 1.47 -7.61
N VAL A 220 -41.46 2.08 -8.65
CA VAL A 220 -41.88 1.36 -9.86
C VAL A 220 -40.67 0.79 -10.62
N ARG A 221 -39.61 1.59 -10.81
CA ARG A 221 -38.35 1.12 -11.43
C ARG A 221 -37.77 -0.08 -10.68
N LEU A 222 -37.65 0.04 -9.35
CA LEU A 222 -37.12 -1.02 -8.49
C LEU A 222 -38.00 -2.27 -8.50
N SER A 223 -39.33 -2.11 -8.55
CA SER A 223 -40.24 -3.23 -8.69
C SER A 223 -40.00 -4.01 -9.98
N ALA A 224 -39.88 -3.32 -11.11
CA ALA A 224 -39.58 -3.96 -12.40
C ALA A 224 -38.20 -4.62 -12.41
N ALA A 225 -37.18 -3.97 -11.84
CA ALA A 225 -35.84 -4.55 -11.72
C ALA A 225 -35.84 -5.82 -10.86
N SER A 226 -36.63 -5.84 -9.78
CA SER A 226 -36.68 -6.97 -8.84
C SER A 226 -37.17 -8.29 -9.44
N GLU A 227 -37.95 -8.24 -10.51
CA GLU A 227 -38.43 -9.42 -11.22
C GLU A 227 -37.31 -10.14 -11.98
N VAL A 228 -36.26 -9.42 -12.36
CA VAL A 228 -35.11 -9.93 -13.13
C VAL A 228 -33.96 -10.35 -12.21
N TRP A 229 -34.02 -10.04 -10.91
CA TRP A 229 -32.97 -10.42 -9.97
C TRP A 229 -32.81 -11.96 -9.91
N PRO A 230 -31.61 -12.50 -10.20
CA PRO A 230 -31.38 -13.94 -10.18
C PRO A 230 -31.66 -14.52 -8.81
N ALA A 231 -32.19 -15.76 -8.77
CA ALA A 231 -32.57 -16.39 -7.51
C ALA A 231 -31.38 -16.75 -6.61
N ASP A 232 -30.24 -17.05 -7.22
CA ASP A 232 -29.03 -17.55 -6.57
C ASP A 232 -27.94 -16.50 -6.45
N GLU A 233 -28.24 -15.24 -6.77
CA GLU A 233 -27.30 -14.12 -6.72
C GLU A 233 -27.86 -12.97 -5.88
N ARG A 234 -26.99 -12.03 -5.53
CA ARG A 234 -27.43 -10.81 -4.83
C ARG A 234 -28.14 -9.88 -5.81
N PRO A 235 -29.05 -9.02 -5.31
CA PRO A 235 -29.51 -7.88 -6.08
C PRO A 235 -28.32 -7.03 -6.55
N PRO A 236 -28.41 -6.40 -7.73
CA PRO A 236 -27.40 -5.44 -8.18
C PRO A 236 -27.13 -4.38 -7.11
N GLU A 237 -25.86 -4.04 -6.85
CA GLU A 237 -25.49 -3.08 -5.80
C GLU A 237 -26.17 -1.71 -5.99
N GLU A 238 -26.37 -1.29 -7.24
CA GLU A 238 -27.06 -0.05 -7.56
C GLU A 238 -28.55 -0.09 -7.14
N ASP A 239 -29.22 -1.21 -7.35
CA ASP A 239 -30.61 -1.40 -6.94
C ASP A 239 -30.76 -1.50 -5.42
N GLU A 240 -29.83 -2.16 -4.74
CA GLU A 240 -29.83 -2.26 -3.28
C GLU A 240 -29.57 -0.90 -2.62
N ARG A 241 -28.66 -0.10 -3.20
CA ARG A 241 -28.40 1.28 -2.75
C ARG A 241 -29.60 2.18 -2.96
N THR A 242 -30.18 2.19 -4.16
CA THR A 242 -31.35 3.02 -4.49
C THR A 242 -32.56 2.66 -3.63
N LEU A 243 -32.80 1.36 -3.37
CA LEU A 243 -33.83 0.91 -2.42
C LEU A 243 -33.62 1.47 -1.00
N GLY A 244 -32.38 1.49 -0.52
CA GLY A 244 -32.04 2.07 0.78
C GLY A 244 -32.25 3.59 0.83
N GLU A 245 -31.82 4.30 -0.20
CA GLU A 245 -32.00 5.76 -0.34
C GLU A 245 -33.49 6.13 -0.46
N ALA A 246 -34.28 5.35 -1.20
CA ALA A 246 -35.72 5.53 -1.34
C ALA A 246 -36.45 5.33 0.00
N GLN A 247 -36.07 4.33 0.81
CA GLN A 247 -36.64 4.13 2.15
C GLN A 247 -36.34 5.29 3.11
N GLN A 248 -35.13 5.83 3.08
CA GLN A 248 -34.77 6.97 3.92
C GLN A 248 -35.56 8.23 3.51
N ARG A 249 -35.65 8.50 2.20
CA ARG A 249 -36.45 9.61 1.66
C ARG A 249 -37.94 9.47 1.97
N MET A 250 -38.49 8.27 1.85
CA MET A 250 -39.88 7.96 2.22
C MET A 250 -40.13 8.24 3.71
N SER A 251 -39.25 7.77 4.61
CA SER A 251 -39.39 8.02 6.05
C SER A 251 -39.30 9.51 6.40
N ARG A 252 -38.42 10.27 5.75
CA ARG A 252 -38.34 11.73 5.91
C ARG A 252 -39.64 12.41 5.44
N THR A 253 -40.11 12.07 4.25
CA THR A 253 -41.33 12.64 3.65
C THR A 253 -42.56 12.33 4.51
N ALA A 254 -42.65 11.12 5.06
CA ALA A 254 -43.71 10.75 6.00
C ALA A 254 -43.66 11.61 7.28
N GLY A 255 -42.48 11.86 7.85
CA GLY A 255 -42.32 12.76 8.99
C GLY A 255 -42.71 14.20 8.70
N GLU A 256 -42.36 14.72 7.51
CA GLU A 256 -42.77 16.06 7.06
C GLU A 256 -44.30 16.18 6.93
N VAL A 257 -44.94 15.15 6.37
CA VAL A 257 -46.41 15.08 6.23
C VAL A 257 -47.09 15.00 7.59
N GLU A 258 -46.59 14.17 8.52
CA GLU A 258 -47.12 14.07 9.88
C GLU A 258 -47.04 15.40 10.64
N GLU A 259 -45.91 16.12 10.54
CA GLU A 259 -45.75 17.44 11.16
C GLU A 259 -46.70 18.48 10.56
N LYS A 260 -46.88 18.48 9.23
CA LYS A 260 -47.87 19.36 8.58
C LYS A 260 -49.31 19.00 8.95
N LEU A 261 -49.64 17.72 9.08
CA LEU A 261 -50.97 17.24 9.45
C LEU A 261 -51.44 17.80 10.80
N LYS A 262 -50.52 18.01 11.75
CA LYS A 262 -50.83 18.57 13.09
C LYS A 262 -51.38 20.01 13.04
N ARG A 263 -51.02 20.78 12.00
CA ARG A 263 -51.35 22.21 11.87
C ARG A 263 -52.31 22.50 10.74
N ALA A 264 -52.46 21.59 9.78
CA ALA A 264 -53.30 21.76 8.60
C ALA A 264 -54.80 21.79 8.94
N GLN A 265 -55.54 22.64 8.23
CA GLN A 265 -56.99 22.77 8.34
C GLN A 265 -57.63 22.90 6.94
N GLY A 266 -58.93 22.61 6.84
CA GLY A 266 -59.69 22.82 5.60
C GLY A 266 -59.17 21.99 4.41
N LEU A 267 -58.88 22.66 3.30
CA LEU A 267 -58.45 22.04 2.04
C LEU A 267 -57.07 21.37 2.15
N GLU A 268 -56.15 21.96 2.90
CA GLU A 268 -54.80 21.41 3.12
C GLU A 268 -54.87 20.06 3.83
N LEU A 269 -55.74 19.93 4.84
CA LEU A 269 -55.94 18.68 5.58
C LEU A 269 -56.46 17.57 4.67
N LYS A 270 -57.36 17.89 3.73
CA LYS A 270 -57.89 16.91 2.77
C LYS A 270 -56.80 16.43 1.81
N ALA A 271 -55.96 17.34 1.31
CA ALA A 271 -54.85 17.00 0.43
C ALA A 271 -53.78 16.15 1.15
N LEU A 272 -53.40 16.52 2.38
CA LEU A 272 -52.45 15.76 3.20
C LEU A 272 -52.94 14.33 3.53
N ARG A 273 -54.24 14.12 3.73
CA ARG A 273 -54.79 12.76 3.93
C ARG A 273 -54.62 11.88 2.69
N GLY A 274 -54.83 12.43 1.49
CA GLY A 274 -54.57 11.69 0.25
C GLY A 274 -53.08 11.39 0.05
N ILE A 275 -52.20 12.30 0.47
CA ILE A 275 -50.74 12.06 0.46
C ILE A 275 -50.36 10.95 1.45
N LEU A 276 -50.97 10.90 2.64
CA LEU A 276 -50.73 9.83 3.62
C LEU A 276 -51.10 8.44 3.09
N GLU A 277 -52.26 8.31 2.44
CA GLU A 277 -52.68 7.03 1.82
C GLU A 277 -51.65 6.56 0.79
N ARG A 278 -51.19 7.46 -0.09
CA ARG A 278 -50.12 7.16 -1.05
C ARG A 278 -48.80 6.78 -0.39
N LEU A 279 -48.40 7.49 0.66
CA LEU A 279 -47.20 7.17 1.43
C LEU A 279 -47.27 5.77 2.06
N THR A 280 -48.43 5.38 2.58
CA THR A 280 -48.62 4.03 3.13
C THR A 280 -48.52 2.95 2.05
N GLU A 281 -49.12 3.16 0.88
CA GLU A 281 -48.99 2.22 -0.25
C GLU A 281 -47.54 2.09 -0.74
N LEU A 282 -46.81 3.21 -0.79
CA LEU A 282 -45.39 3.25 -1.13
C LEU A 282 -44.53 2.52 -0.11
N GLN A 283 -44.81 2.70 1.18
CA GLN A 283 -44.13 2.01 2.26
C GLN A 283 -44.28 0.50 2.13
N ASP A 284 -45.50 0.02 1.89
CA ASP A 284 -45.77 -1.41 1.69
C ASP A 284 -45.09 -1.98 0.44
N LYS A 285 -44.95 -1.19 -0.63
CA LYS A 285 -44.19 -1.58 -1.83
C LYS A 285 -42.70 -1.70 -1.55
N LEU A 286 -42.10 -0.68 -0.92
CA LEU A 286 -40.67 -0.68 -0.59
C LEU A 286 -40.32 -1.76 0.44
N GLU A 287 -41.21 -2.07 1.39
CA GLU A 287 -41.01 -3.14 2.35
C GLU A 287 -41.04 -4.53 1.69
N ARG A 288 -41.94 -4.75 0.72
CA ARG A 288 -41.94 -5.97 -0.10
C ARG A 288 -40.65 -6.14 -0.89
N LEU A 289 -40.16 -5.09 -1.55
CA LEU A 289 -38.90 -5.12 -2.29
C LEU A 289 -37.71 -5.42 -1.38
N ARG A 290 -37.71 -4.86 -0.17
CA ARG A 290 -36.71 -5.17 0.85
C ARG A 290 -36.78 -6.64 1.30
N GLY A 291 -37.98 -7.21 1.39
CA GLY A 291 -38.18 -8.64 1.63
C GLY A 291 -37.50 -9.49 0.56
N ILE A 292 -37.75 -9.21 -0.71
CA ILE A 292 -37.14 -9.92 -1.84
C ILE A 292 -35.61 -9.81 -1.80
N ALA A 293 -35.08 -8.59 -1.64
CA ALA A 293 -33.64 -8.35 -1.57
C ALA A 293 -32.98 -9.14 -0.41
N ARG A 294 -33.63 -9.18 0.76
CA ARG A 294 -33.17 -9.96 1.92
C ARG A 294 -33.18 -11.46 1.65
N GLU A 295 -34.20 -11.99 1.00
CA GLU A 295 -34.28 -13.42 0.65
C GLU A 295 -33.17 -13.83 -0.32
N ARG A 296 -32.90 -13.02 -1.36
CA ARG A 296 -31.80 -13.25 -2.31
C ARG A 296 -30.44 -13.23 -1.60
N SER A 297 -30.18 -12.21 -0.78
CA SER A 297 -28.94 -12.12 0.00
C SER A 297 -28.78 -13.26 1.01
N ARG A 298 -29.89 -13.75 1.59
CA ARG A 298 -29.91 -14.93 2.46
C ARG A 298 -29.53 -16.21 1.70
N ALA A 299 -30.08 -16.43 0.50
CA ALA A 299 -29.77 -17.62 -0.31
C ALA A 299 -28.29 -17.70 -0.67
N VAL A 300 -27.68 -16.59 -1.11
CA VAL A 300 -26.25 -16.50 -1.41
C VAL A 300 -25.40 -16.79 -0.17
N SER A 301 -25.75 -16.16 0.95
CA SER A 301 -25.02 -16.34 2.22
C SER A 301 -25.10 -17.80 2.70
N GLN A 302 -26.27 -18.44 2.59
CA GLN A 302 -26.46 -19.85 2.96
C GLN A 302 -25.70 -20.80 2.04
N ARG A 303 -25.62 -20.53 0.73
CA ARG A 303 -24.84 -21.34 -0.21
C ARG A 303 -23.35 -21.29 0.13
N ALA A 304 -22.81 -20.09 0.37
CA ALA A 304 -21.41 -19.90 0.75
C ALA A 304 -21.08 -20.61 2.08
N VAL A 305 -21.98 -20.51 3.07
CA VAL A 305 -21.83 -21.21 4.35
C VAL A 305 -21.85 -22.73 4.17
N ARG A 306 -22.72 -23.28 3.32
CA ARG A 306 -22.75 -24.72 3.01
C ARG A 306 -21.46 -25.19 2.36
N GLU A 307 -20.98 -24.47 1.34
CA GLU A 307 -19.72 -24.80 0.67
C GLU A 307 -18.53 -24.79 1.65
N ALA A 308 -18.42 -23.74 2.48
CA ALA A 308 -17.40 -23.67 3.51
C ALA A 308 -17.52 -24.81 4.54
N THR A 309 -18.74 -25.21 4.89
CA THR A 309 -19.01 -26.35 5.79
C THR A 309 -18.58 -27.67 5.16
N ASP A 310 -18.88 -27.91 3.88
CA ASP A 310 -18.53 -29.14 3.18
C ASP A 310 -17.02 -29.30 3.02
N ILE A 311 -16.29 -28.22 2.75
CA ILE A 311 -14.83 -28.26 2.69
C ILE A 311 -14.23 -28.46 4.09
N LEU A 312 -14.76 -27.78 5.10
CA LEU A 312 -14.28 -27.91 6.48
C LEU A 312 -14.55 -29.31 7.06
N THR A 313 -15.69 -29.92 6.76
CA THR A 313 -16.02 -31.29 7.19
C THR A 313 -15.06 -32.31 6.55
N LYS A 314 -14.72 -32.16 5.27
CA LYS A 314 -13.67 -32.95 4.62
C LYS A 314 -12.32 -32.78 5.31
N ALA A 315 -11.90 -31.54 5.57
CA ALA A 315 -10.65 -31.26 6.27
C ALA A 315 -10.62 -31.84 7.69
N GLU A 316 -11.75 -31.80 8.42
CA GLU A 316 -11.87 -32.36 9.77
C GLU A 316 -11.80 -33.88 9.79
N ARG A 317 -12.38 -34.55 8.79
CA ARG A 317 -12.27 -36.00 8.64
C ARG A 317 -10.81 -36.41 8.47
N GLU A 318 -10.11 -35.80 7.50
CA GLU A 318 -8.68 -36.05 7.27
C GLU A 318 -7.84 -35.75 8.51
N ALA A 319 -8.11 -34.63 9.20
CA ALA A 319 -7.42 -34.27 10.44
C ALA A 319 -7.60 -35.32 11.55
N THR A 320 -8.78 -35.92 11.63
CA THR A 320 -9.09 -36.94 12.64
C THR A 320 -8.42 -38.26 12.31
N GLU A 321 -8.42 -38.67 11.04
CA GLU A 321 -7.72 -39.87 10.55
C GLU A 321 -6.21 -39.75 10.82
N LEU A 322 -5.59 -38.62 10.47
CA LEU A 322 -4.17 -38.34 10.74
C LEU A 322 -3.84 -38.37 12.24
N GLY A 323 -4.67 -37.75 13.08
CA GLY A 323 -4.47 -37.73 14.53
C GLY A 323 -4.53 -39.11 15.17
N GLY A 324 -5.37 -40.02 14.64
CA GLY A 324 -5.45 -41.40 15.09
C GLY A 324 -4.22 -42.23 14.69
N GLN A 325 -3.70 -42.00 13.49
CA GLN A 325 -2.56 -42.74 12.93
C GLN A 325 -1.20 -42.21 13.43
N GLN A 326 -1.12 -40.97 13.91
CA GLN A 326 0.08 -40.37 14.51
C GLN A 326 0.62 -41.15 15.72
N ALA A 327 -0.27 -41.85 16.45
CA ALA A 327 0.04 -42.50 17.73
C ALA A 327 0.78 -43.85 17.62
N SER A 328 0.96 -44.39 16.40
CA SER A 328 1.71 -45.65 16.24
C SER A 328 3.22 -45.41 16.41
N GLU A 329 3.86 -46.20 17.28
CA GLU A 329 5.31 -46.16 17.55
C GLU A 329 6.13 -47.01 16.56
N LYS A 330 5.49 -47.90 15.80
CA LYS A 330 6.16 -48.77 14.81
C LYS A 330 5.43 -48.65 13.48
N GLN A 331 5.95 -47.76 12.62
CA GLN A 331 5.44 -47.56 11.27
C GLN A 331 6.55 -47.90 10.28
N THR A 332 6.22 -48.53 9.17
CA THR A 332 7.18 -48.78 8.09
C THR A 332 7.48 -47.50 7.31
N VAL A 333 8.50 -47.55 6.44
CA VAL A 333 8.84 -46.44 5.55
C VAL A 333 7.66 -46.11 4.63
N ALA A 334 7.06 -47.13 4.02
CA ALA A 334 5.91 -46.96 3.14
C ALA A 334 4.68 -46.36 3.85
N GLU A 335 4.40 -46.80 5.08
CA GLU A 335 3.30 -46.27 5.89
C GLU A 335 3.49 -44.80 6.24
N LEU A 336 4.68 -44.40 6.70
CA LEU A 336 4.97 -42.99 6.99
C LEU A 336 4.96 -42.13 5.74
N GLN A 337 5.41 -42.65 4.60
CA GLN A 337 5.33 -41.93 3.33
C GLN A 337 3.87 -41.66 2.93
N ALA A 338 3.01 -42.68 3.00
CA ALA A 338 1.58 -42.53 2.71
C ALA A 338 0.90 -41.53 3.66
N LEU A 339 1.22 -41.59 4.96
CA LEU A 339 0.73 -40.64 5.95
C LEU A 339 1.22 -39.21 5.69
N ASN A 340 2.46 -39.04 5.25
CA ASN A 340 3.00 -37.72 4.91
C ASN A 340 2.29 -37.12 3.69
N GLU A 341 1.95 -37.94 2.68
CA GLU A 341 1.12 -37.48 1.55
C GLU A 341 -0.31 -37.14 1.98
N GLN A 342 -0.92 -37.94 2.87
CA GLN A 342 -2.22 -37.62 3.45
C GLN A 342 -2.17 -36.33 4.28
N ALA A 343 -1.10 -36.09 5.03
CA ALA A 343 -0.87 -34.85 5.77
C ALA A 343 -0.80 -33.63 4.84
N LYS A 344 -0.10 -33.74 3.70
CA LYS A 344 -0.06 -32.69 2.67
C LYS A 344 -1.45 -32.42 2.08
N ALA A 345 -2.21 -33.46 1.75
CA ALA A 345 -3.58 -33.34 1.23
C ALA A 345 -4.51 -32.65 2.25
N ALA A 346 -4.40 -32.99 3.53
CA ALA A 346 -5.18 -32.37 4.61
C ALA A 346 -4.84 -30.88 4.80
N LEU A 347 -3.56 -30.51 4.66
CA LEU A 347 -3.13 -29.09 4.68
C LEU A 347 -3.68 -28.30 3.48
N LEU A 348 -3.75 -28.93 2.31
CA LEU A 348 -4.38 -28.31 1.12
C LEU A 348 -5.88 -28.06 1.34
N LEU A 349 -6.60 -29.04 1.88
CA LEU A 349 -8.02 -28.89 2.23
C LEU A 349 -8.25 -27.79 3.28
N LEU A 350 -7.33 -27.62 4.24
CA LEU A 350 -7.37 -26.50 5.18
C LEU A 350 -7.20 -25.14 4.49
N GLU A 351 -6.32 -25.06 3.49
CA GLU A 351 -6.16 -23.82 2.73
C GLU A 351 -7.43 -23.50 1.92
N GLN A 352 -8.04 -24.51 1.30
CA GLN A 352 -9.33 -24.38 0.62
C GLN A 352 -10.44 -23.94 1.58
N ALA A 353 -10.53 -24.54 2.77
CA ALA A 353 -11.50 -24.16 3.80
C ALA A 353 -11.29 -22.71 4.28
N ARG A 354 -10.03 -22.28 4.41
CA ARG A 354 -9.69 -20.88 4.75
C ARG A 354 -10.17 -19.92 3.68
N LYS A 355 -9.94 -20.22 2.39
CA LYS A 355 -10.39 -19.39 1.27
C LYS A 355 -11.91 -19.31 1.21
N ALA A 356 -12.61 -20.43 1.35
CA ALA A 356 -14.07 -20.47 1.39
C ALA A 356 -14.65 -19.66 2.57
N LEU A 357 -14.05 -19.78 3.76
CA LEU A 357 -14.47 -19.03 4.95
C LEU A 357 -14.21 -17.52 4.80
N ALA A 358 -13.10 -17.12 4.19
CA ALA A 358 -12.81 -15.71 3.90
C ALA A 358 -13.80 -15.13 2.89
N GLY A 359 -14.22 -15.91 1.89
CA GLY A 359 -15.28 -15.52 0.94
C GLY A 359 -16.66 -15.36 1.58
N CYS A 360 -16.87 -15.90 2.78
CA CYS A 360 -18.11 -15.72 3.55
C CYS A 360 -18.10 -14.46 4.44
N ASP A 361 -16.97 -13.76 4.59
CA ASP A 361 -16.85 -12.62 5.49
C ASP A 361 -17.04 -11.29 4.72
N GLY A 362 -17.93 -10.42 5.21
CA GLY A 362 -18.22 -9.15 4.54
C GLY A 362 -19.43 -8.39 5.12
N PRO A 363 -19.51 -7.07 4.89
CA PRO A 363 -20.62 -6.24 5.40
C PRO A 363 -21.98 -6.64 4.80
N GLN A 364 -21.97 -7.21 3.60
CA GLN A 364 -23.13 -7.62 2.80
C GLN A 364 -23.70 -9.01 3.18
N VAL A 365 -23.16 -9.65 4.22
CA VAL A 365 -23.61 -10.97 4.69
C VAL A 365 -24.89 -10.83 5.51
N ALA A 366 -25.88 -11.68 5.23
CA ALA A 366 -27.14 -11.72 5.97
C ALA A 366 -26.88 -11.91 7.48
N ALA A 367 -27.56 -11.13 8.33
CA ALA A 367 -27.33 -11.15 9.78
C ALA A 367 -27.47 -12.55 10.41
N GLU A 368 -28.38 -13.36 9.87
CA GLU A 368 -28.62 -14.74 10.28
C GLU A 368 -27.41 -15.65 10.02
N ALA A 369 -26.72 -15.47 8.89
CA ALA A 369 -25.54 -16.24 8.51
C ALA A 369 -24.28 -15.86 9.32
N LYS A 370 -24.25 -14.65 9.93
CA LYS A 370 -23.08 -14.18 10.72
C LYS A 370 -22.80 -15.08 11.92
N ASN A 371 -23.82 -15.66 12.55
CA ASN A 371 -23.64 -16.57 13.67
C ASN A 371 -23.07 -17.92 13.20
N GLU A 372 -23.55 -18.46 12.08
CA GLU A 372 -23.03 -19.68 11.47
C GLU A 372 -21.57 -19.52 11.03
N ILE A 373 -21.22 -18.38 10.40
CA ILE A 373 -19.83 -18.08 10.00
C ILE A 373 -18.91 -17.98 11.21
N LYS A 374 -19.35 -17.35 12.32
CA LYS A 374 -18.57 -17.31 13.57
C LYS A 374 -18.34 -18.70 14.16
N GLN A 375 -19.36 -19.56 14.11
CA GLN A 375 -19.22 -20.96 14.55
C GLN A 375 -18.26 -21.73 13.64
N LEU A 376 -18.38 -21.59 12.31
CA LEU A 376 -17.46 -22.18 11.34
C LEU A 376 -16.03 -21.70 11.51
N ALA A 377 -15.81 -20.41 11.77
CA ALA A 377 -14.48 -19.86 12.02
C ALA A 377 -13.84 -20.46 13.27
N THR A 378 -14.64 -20.67 14.33
CA THR A 378 -14.17 -21.31 15.56
C THR A 378 -13.83 -22.79 15.33
N ARG A 379 -14.69 -23.50 14.59
CA ARG A 379 -14.45 -24.89 14.17
C ARG A 379 -13.20 -25.00 13.31
N PHE A 380 -13.03 -24.12 12.32
CA PHE A 380 -11.85 -24.05 11.45
C PHE A 380 -10.56 -23.87 12.25
N ARG A 381 -10.51 -22.93 13.21
CA ARG A 381 -9.31 -22.73 14.05
C ARG A 381 -8.94 -24.00 14.84
N THR A 382 -9.95 -24.73 15.30
CA THR A 382 -9.76 -25.98 16.04
C THR A 382 -9.18 -27.07 15.13
N VAL A 383 -9.77 -27.28 13.96
CA VAL A 383 -9.27 -28.24 12.96
C VAL A 383 -7.88 -27.85 12.51
N GLN A 384 -7.66 -26.57 12.18
CA GLN A 384 -6.36 -26.03 11.76
C GLN A 384 -5.24 -26.33 12.76
N LYS A 385 -5.47 -26.09 14.05
CA LYS A 385 -4.47 -26.36 15.08
C LYS A 385 -4.14 -27.86 15.16
N LYS A 386 -5.15 -28.73 15.09
CA LYS A 386 -5.00 -30.19 15.15
C LYS A 386 -4.26 -30.72 13.92
N THR A 387 -4.72 -30.39 12.71
CA THR A 387 -4.10 -30.86 11.47
C THR A 387 -2.66 -30.39 11.34
N LYS A 388 -2.36 -29.12 11.66
CA LYS A 388 -0.98 -28.62 11.59
C LYS A 388 -0.05 -29.35 12.55
N ALA A 389 -0.50 -29.59 13.79
CA ALA A 389 0.29 -30.32 14.78
C ALA A 389 0.53 -31.78 14.35
N ALA A 390 -0.52 -32.45 13.86
CA ALA A 390 -0.41 -33.83 13.37
C ALA A 390 0.47 -33.93 12.12
N ALA A 391 0.27 -33.04 11.15
CA ALA A 391 1.06 -32.99 9.92
C ALA A 391 2.54 -32.74 10.20
N LEU A 392 2.87 -31.75 11.04
CA LEU A 392 4.26 -31.49 11.44
C LEU A 392 4.90 -32.72 12.09
N ALA A 393 4.22 -33.35 13.05
CA ALA A 393 4.76 -34.53 13.71
C ALA A 393 4.97 -35.73 12.75
N ILE A 394 4.07 -35.93 11.78
CA ILE A 394 4.21 -36.99 10.76
C ILE A 394 5.35 -36.66 9.81
N THR A 395 5.43 -35.40 9.33
CA THR A 395 6.51 -34.95 8.45
C THR A 395 7.86 -35.06 9.15
N ASP A 396 7.99 -34.63 10.40
CA ASP A 396 9.24 -34.74 11.17
C ASP A 396 9.66 -36.20 11.36
N LYS A 397 8.70 -37.10 11.67
CA LYS A 397 8.97 -38.54 11.75
C LYS A 397 9.44 -39.11 10.41
N PHE A 398 8.77 -38.74 9.31
CA PHE A 398 9.13 -39.20 7.98
C PHE A 398 10.50 -38.68 7.55
N GLU A 399 10.80 -37.39 7.76
CA GLU A 399 12.11 -36.81 7.43
C GLU A 399 13.21 -37.42 8.30
N GLY A 400 12.96 -37.68 9.59
CA GLY A 400 13.91 -38.39 10.45
C GLY A 400 14.20 -39.82 9.97
N MET A 401 13.16 -40.57 9.60
CA MET A 401 13.32 -41.92 9.03
C MET A 401 14.04 -41.89 7.68
N ALA A 402 13.73 -40.90 6.85
CA ALA A 402 14.38 -40.75 5.57
C ALA A 402 15.85 -40.35 5.66
N SER A 403 16.19 -39.45 6.58
CA SER A 403 17.57 -39.10 6.89
C SER A 403 18.33 -40.34 7.37
N THR A 404 17.74 -41.12 8.27
CA THR A 404 18.34 -42.38 8.74
C THR A 404 18.55 -43.36 7.58
N SER A 405 17.55 -43.51 6.71
CA SER A 405 17.62 -44.39 5.53
C SER A 405 18.73 -43.96 4.58
N LEU A 406 18.82 -42.66 4.28
CA LEU A 406 19.87 -42.06 3.48
C LEU A 406 21.25 -42.31 4.08
N GLU A 407 21.42 -42.10 5.39
CA GLU A 407 22.69 -42.29 6.07
C GLU A 407 23.17 -43.74 6.05
N GLN A 408 22.25 -44.69 6.24
CA GLN A 408 22.53 -46.13 6.21
C GLN A 408 22.88 -46.60 4.79
N THR A 409 22.10 -46.19 3.78
CA THR A 409 22.36 -46.52 2.37
C THR A 409 23.68 -45.93 1.88
N LEU A 410 23.97 -44.66 2.14
CA LEU A 410 25.26 -44.05 1.79
C LEU A 410 26.41 -44.67 2.58
N GLY A 411 26.17 -45.10 3.83
CA GLY A 411 27.14 -45.85 4.61
C GLY A 411 27.53 -47.16 3.94
N ALA A 412 26.55 -47.92 3.45
CA ALA A 412 26.79 -49.17 2.73
C ALA A 412 27.53 -48.94 1.40
N LEU A 413 27.14 -47.94 0.61
CA LEU A 413 27.85 -47.59 -0.63
C LEU A 413 29.30 -47.16 -0.38
N ARG A 414 29.54 -46.39 0.69
CA ARG A 414 30.90 -46.01 1.09
C ARG A 414 31.73 -47.18 1.54
N ALA A 415 31.12 -48.17 2.21
CA ALA A 415 31.80 -49.39 2.61
C ALA A 415 32.23 -50.18 1.37
N GLU A 416 31.36 -50.28 0.36
CA GLU A 416 31.66 -50.97 -0.89
C GLU A 416 32.66 -50.21 -1.77
N ALA A 417 32.59 -48.87 -1.79
CA ALA A 417 33.56 -48.04 -2.49
C ALA A 417 34.96 -48.18 -1.87
N ARG A 418 35.09 -48.77 -0.69
CA ARG A 418 36.37 -49.12 -0.07
C ARG A 418 36.67 -50.57 -0.45
N GLY A 419 37.65 -50.77 -1.33
CA GLY A 419 38.14 -52.11 -1.65
C GLY A 419 38.75 -52.80 -0.42
N ASP A 420 39.05 -54.10 -0.55
CA ASP A 420 39.68 -54.89 0.53
C ASP A 420 41.06 -54.36 0.96
N ASP A 421 41.72 -53.58 0.10
CA ASP A 421 42.99 -52.90 0.35
C ASP A 421 42.83 -51.58 1.12
N GLY A 422 41.59 -51.18 1.43
CA GLY A 422 41.24 -49.94 2.11
C GLY A 422 41.27 -48.71 1.20
N ASN A 423 41.52 -48.87 -0.11
CA ASN A 423 41.50 -47.75 -1.06
C ASN A 423 40.06 -47.33 -1.36
N PHE A 424 39.80 -46.03 -1.33
CA PHE A 424 38.49 -45.47 -1.63
C PHE A 424 38.37 -45.20 -3.13
N ASP A 425 37.63 -46.03 -3.86
CA ASP A 425 37.38 -45.94 -5.30
C ASP A 425 35.89 -45.81 -5.64
N PRO A 426 35.31 -44.60 -5.52
CA PRO A 426 33.94 -44.36 -5.98
C PRO A 426 33.76 -44.59 -7.49
N MET A 427 34.82 -44.40 -8.30
CA MET A 427 34.74 -44.48 -9.76
C MET A 427 34.57 -45.91 -10.25
N GLY A 428 35.37 -46.83 -9.70
CA GLY A 428 35.19 -48.26 -9.92
C GLY A 428 33.81 -48.75 -9.48
N LEU A 429 33.33 -48.28 -8.32
CA LEU A 429 31.99 -48.63 -7.85
C LEU A 429 30.89 -48.12 -8.80
N PHE A 430 30.99 -46.86 -9.28
CA PHE A 430 30.04 -46.31 -10.25
C PHE A 430 30.03 -47.10 -11.56
N ALA A 431 31.22 -47.42 -12.11
CA ALA A 431 31.34 -48.20 -13.34
C ALA A 431 30.69 -49.60 -13.20
N THR A 432 30.82 -50.20 -12.01
CA THR A 432 30.21 -51.49 -11.67
C THR A 432 28.69 -51.40 -11.58
N LEU A 433 28.16 -50.43 -10.83
CA LEU A 433 26.72 -50.21 -10.64
C LEU A 433 26.00 -49.85 -11.95
N SER A 434 26.61 -48.97 -12.75
CA SER A 434 26.07 -48.53 -14.04
C SER A 434 26.18 -49.60 -15.12
N LYS A 435 27.05 -50.60 -14.95
CA LYS A 435 27.40 -51.58 -16.01
C LYS A 435 27.92 -50.88 -17.28
N GLY A 436 28.63 -49.76 -17.12
CA GLY A 436 29.21 -48.98 -18.21
C GLY A 436 28.26 -47.96 -18.87
N THR A 437 27.06 -47.74 -18.34
CA THR A 437 26.18 -46.62 -18.76
C THR A 437 26.58 -45.31 -18.07
N GLN A 438 26.00 -44.19 -18.52
CA GLN A 438 26.25 -42.87 -17.91
C GLN A 438 25.40 -42.61 -16.65
N GLU A 439 24.49 -43.51 -16.31
CA GLU A 439 23.51 -43.34 -15.22
C GLU A 439 23.19 -44.68 -14.57
N ILE A 440 23.14 -44.69 -13.24
CA ILE A 440 22.69 -45.83 -12.42
C ILE A 440 21.17 -45.71 -12.26
N THR A 441 20.42 -46.76 -12.61
CA THR A 441 18.97 -46.80 -12.42
C THR A 441 18.59 -47.20 -10.98
N GLU A 442 17.37 -46.86 -10.55
CA GLU A 442 16.83 -47.25 -9.23
C GLU A 442 16.93 -48.77 -9.03
N GLN A 443 16.58 -49.54 -10.08
CA GLN A 443 16.66 -50.99 -10.04
C GLN A 443 18.09 -51.50 -9.89
N GLN A 444 19.05 -50.96 -10.64
CA GLN A 444 20.47 -51.34 -10.51
C GLN A 444 21.00 -51.02 -9.11
N PHE A 445 20.63 -49.88 -8.55
CA PHE A 445 21.02 -49.42 -7.23
C PHE A 445 20.45 -50.31 -6.11
N CYS A 446 19.16 -50.62 -6.19
CA CYS A 446 18.48 -51.53 -5.27
C CYS A 446 19.04 -52.95 -5.36
N ASP A 447 19.12 -53.51 -6.58
CA ASP A 447 19.63 -54.87 -6.80
C ASP A 447 21.02 -55.06 -6.22
N PHE A 448 21.91 -54.07 -6.40
CA PHE A 448 23.27 -54.13 -5.87
C PHE A 448 23.29 -54.20 -4.34
N LEU A 449 22.66 -53.24 -3.67
CA LEU A 449 22.66 -53.15 -2.20
C LEU A 449 21.89 -54.29 -1.53
N LEU A 450 20.90 -54.88 -2.21
CA LEU A 450 20.08 -55.97 -1.69
C LEU A 450 20.64 -57.37 -2.00
N LYS A 451 21.57 -57.51 -2.96
CA LYS A 451 22.18 -58.79 -3.37
C LYS A 451 23.50 -59.08 -2.65
N GLU A 452 24.31 -58.07 -2.34
CA GLU A 452 25.55 -58.14 -1.52
C GLU A 452 25.23 -58.34 -0.01
N ARG A 453 24.27 -59.22 0.32
CA ARG A 453 23.80 -59.46 1.68
C ARG A 453 24.85 -60.19 2.50
N SER A 454 25.60 -59.45 3.31
CA SER A 454 26.15 -59.97 4.58
C SER A 454 26.32 -58.93 5.70
N SER A 455 26.27 -57.61 5.43
CA SER A 455 26.66 -56.61 6.45
C SER A 455 25.70 -55.43 6.69
N SER A 456 24.72 -55.14 5.83
CA SER A 456 24.04 -53.82 5.86
C SER A 456 22.64 -53.78 6.50
N GLY A 457 21.92 -54.90 6.63
CA GLY A 457 20.60 -54.93 7.28
C GLY A 457 19.50 -54.04 6.66
N LEU A 458 19.72 -53.53 5.44
CA LEU A 458 18.83 -52.58 4.77
C LEU A 458 17.60 -53.28 4.19
N SER A 459 16.42 -52.66 4.33
CA SER A 459 15.22 -53.08 3.61
C SER A 459 15.17 -52.46 2.22
N GLU A 460 14.43 -53.08 1.30
CA GLU A 460 14.23 -52.55 -0.06
C GLU A 460 13.60 -51.14 -0.03
N GLU A 461 12.62 -50.92 0.86
CA GLU A 461 11.95 -49.63 1.04
C GLU A 461 12.93 -48.52 1.48
N THR A 462 13.86 -48.84 2.40
CA THR A 462 14.92 -47.92 2.86
C THR A 462 15.81 -47.50 1.69
N VAL A 463 16.21 -48.47 0.85
CA VAL A 463 17.10 -48.21 -0.29
C VAL A 463 16.40 -47.40 -1.38
N GLN A 464 15.14 -47.72 -1.71
CA GLN A 464 14.34 -46.95 -2.67
C GLN A 464 14.12 -45.51 -2.21
N LEU A 465 13.82 -45.30 -0.92
CA LEU A 465 13.65 -43.97 -0.35
C LEU A 465 14.94 -43.15 -0.43
N ALA A 466 16.07 -43.77 -0.09
CA ALA A 466 17.39 -43.14 -0.18
C ALA A 466 17.74 -42.80 -1.64
N TYR A 467 17.52 -43.72 -2.58
CA TYR A 467 17.74 -43.48 -4.01
C TYR A 467 16.97 -42.26 -4.49
N LYS A 468 15.66 -42.19 -4.20
CA LYS A 468 14.80 -41.05 -4.58
C LYS A 468 15.27 -39.71 -3.99
N ARG A 469 15.97 -39.73 -2.86
CA ARG A 469 16.55 -38.54 -2.22
C ARG A 469 17.92 -38.16 -2.77
N ILE A 470 18.76 -39.15 -3.11
CA ILE A 470 20.07 -38.92 -3.72
C ILE A 470 19.92 -38.46 -5.17
N ALA A 471 18.99 -39.08 -5.89
CA ALA A 471 18.83 -38.98 -7.33
C ALA A 471 17.36 -38.83 -7.73
N PRO A 472 16.67 -37.76 -7.31
CA PRO A 472 15.27 -37.50 -7.71
C PRO A 472 15.06 -37.41 -9.22
N HIS A 473 16.14 -37.19 -9.99
CA HIS A 473 16.13 -37.00 -11.43
C HIS A 473 17.20 -37.83 -12.16
N GLY A 474 17.71 -38.91 -11.54
CA GLY A 474 18.73 -39.80 -12.11
C GLY A 474 20.09 -39.73 -11.39
N LEU A 475 20.80 -40.86 -11.35
CA LEU A 475 22.05 -41.02 -10.59
C LEU A 475 23.27 -41.14 -11.52
N ARG A 476 23.80 -39.99 -11.94
CA ARG A 476 25.00 -39.89 -12.78
C ARG A 476 26.28 -39.79 -11.94
N TRP A 477 27.44 -39.95 -12.60
CA TRP A 477 28.76 -39.98 -11.94
C TRP A 477 28.97 -38.86 -10.92
N ARG A 478 28.70 -37.61 -11.29
CA ARG A 478 28.97 -36.44 -10.43
C ARG A 478 28.07 -36.43 -9.19
N THR A 479 26.78 -36.67 -9.36
CA THR A 479 25.80 -36.80 -8.26
C THR A 479 26.15 -37.97 -7.35
N PHE A 480 26.55 -39.10 -7.94
CA PHE A 480 26.99 -40.28 -7.19
C PHE A 480 28.25 -40.00 -6.37
N ALA A 481 29.29 -39.43 -7.00
CA ALA A 481 30.55 -39.11 -6.34
C ALA A 481 30.36 -38.11 -5.20
N ALA A 482 29.53 -37.09 -5.39
CA ALA A 482 29.18 -36.13 -4.34
C ALA A 482 28.41 -36.78 -3.18
N ALA A 483 27.46 -37.67 -3.48
CA ALA A 483 26.67 -38.37 -2.46
C ALA A 483 27.50 -39.37 -1.64
N VAL A 484 28.43 -40.07 -2.29
CA VAL A 484 29.29 -41.08 -1.66
C VAL A 484 30.49 -40.45 -0.94
N ALA A 485 30.92 -39.23 -1.27
CA ALA A 485 31.95 -38.52 -0.51
C ALA A 485 31.61 -38.44 0.99
N ASP A 486 32.56 -38.80 1.89
CA ASP A 486 32.37 -38.71 3.34
C ASP A 486 32.91 -37.39 3.88
N MET A 487 32.18 -36.31 3.62
CA MET A 487 32.58 -34.97 4.06
C MET A 487 32.14 -34.73 5.50
N ARG A 488 33.06 -34.24 6.32
CA ARG A 488 32.90 -33.98 7.74
C ARG A 488 33.22 -32.53 8.06
N LYS A 489 32.42 -31.89 8.90
CA LYS A 489 32.66 -30.55 9.43
C LYS A 489 33.06 -30.63 10.89
N VAL A 490 34.11 -29.93 11.26
CA VAL A 490 34.58 -29.79 12.64
C VAL A 490 33.59 -28.94 13.42
N THR A 491 32.96 -29.50 14.45
CA THR A 491 32.01 -28.80 15.34
C THR A 491 32.66 -28.27 16.61
N ARG A 492 33.87 -28.74 16.93
CA ARG A 492 34.71 -28.27 18.03
C ARG A 492 36.17 -28.50 17.67
N ASP A 493 37.02 -27.57 18.08
CA ASP A 493 38.47 -27.69 17.97
C ASP A 493 38.98 -29.08 18.38
N VAL A 494 39.67 -29.76 17.46
CA VAL A 494 40.12 -31.15 17.64
C VAL A 494 41.51 -31.33 17.04
N THR A 495 42.30 -32.26 17.58
CA THR A 495 43.67 -32.49 17.10
C THR A 495 43.71 -33.54 16.01
N LEU A 496 44.39 -33.23 14.90
CA LEU A 496 44.77 -34.19 13.87
C LEU A 496 46.09 -34.86 14.28
N THR A 497 46.13 -36.18 14.23
CA THR A 497 47.29 -36.99 14.63
C THR A 497 47.76 -37.89 13.49
N ASN A 498 49.03 -38.27 13.48
CA ASN A 498 49.58 -39.06 12.39
C ASN A 498 49.20 -40.55 12.44
N VAL A 499 48.80 -41.08 13.59
CA VAL A 499 48.45 -42.50 13.80
C VAL A 499 47.19 -42.68 14.67
N PHE A 500 46.60 -43.87 14.61
CA PHE A 500 45.33 -44.21 15.25
C PHE A 500 45.37 -44.24 16.79
N ASP A 501 46.47 -44.65 17.40
CA ASP A 501 46.59 -44.69 18.87
C ASP A 501 47.03 -43.31 19.40
N ILE A 502 46.18 -42.67 20.22
CA ILE A 502 46.45 -41.32 20.77
C ILE A 502 47.72 -41.29 21.62
N LYS A 503 48.09 -42.39 22.29
CA LYS A 503 49.25 -42.43 23.20
C LYS A 503 50.58 -42.39 22.44
N THR A 504 50.62 -42.96 21.24
CA THR A 504 51.81 -43.01 20.38
C THR A 504 51.78 -41.97 19.27
N ALA A 505 50.64 -41.30 19.10
CA ALA A 505 50.41 -40.25 18.12
C ALA A 505 51.25 -39.00 18.33
N LYS A 506 51.82 -38.51 17.22
CA LYS A 506 52.32 -37.14 17.09
C LYS A 506 51.20 -36.24 16.60
N LYS A 507 51.12 -35.04 17.18
CA LYS A 507 50.25 -33.97 16.70
C LYS A 507 50.71 -33.55 15.30
N VAL A 508 49.83 -33.67 14.31
CA VAL A 508 50.02 -33.09 12.97
C VAL A 508 49.71 -31.59 13.07
N ARG A 509 48.47 -31.25 13.43
CA ARG A 509 48.05 -29.88 13.77
C ARG A 509 46.71 -29.86 14.50
N LYS A 510 46.27 -28.67 14.91
CA LYS A 510 44.92 -28.43 15.44
C LYS A 510 43.99 -28.16 14.25
N LEU A 511 42.81 -28.78 14.26
CA LEU A 511 41.70 -28.50 13.35
C LEU A 511 40.77 -27.49 14.03
N GLU A 512 40.33 -26.49 13.28
CA GLU A 512 39.54 -25.36 13.79
C GLU A 512 38.03 -25.61 13.63
N LEU A 513 37.22 -25.01 14.50
CA LEU A 513 35.76 -24.97 14.34
C LEU A 513 35.37 -24.56 12.91
N GLY A 514 34.51 -25.36 12.28
CA GLY A 514 33.99 -25.10 10.95
C GLY A 514 34.84 -25.65 9.80
N GLU A 515 36.06 -26.13 10.07
CA GLU A 515 36.93 -26.73 9.06
C GLU A 515 36.28 -28.00 8.46
N VAL A 516 36.46 -28.20 7.14
CA VAL A 516 35.92 -29.36 6.42
C VAL A 516 37.01 -30.38 6.17
N LEU A 517 36.68 -31.65 6.39
CA LEU A 517 37.52 -32.82 6.23
C LEU A 517 36.83 -33.82 5.31
N GLU A 518 37.62 -34.63 4.62
CA GLU A 518 37.17 -35.80 3.86
C GLU A 518 37.60 -37.07 4.58
N GLY A 519 36.65 -37.96 4.89
CA GLY A 519 36.88 -39.25 5.55
C GLY A 519 37.49 -40.27 4.60
N ILE A 520 38.81 -40.44 4.64
CA ILE A 520 39.54 -41.42 3.83
C ILE A 520 39.41 -42.82 4.40
N GLY A 521 39.23 -42.96 5.72
CA GLY A 521 39.12 -44.25 6.42
C GLY A 521 37.74 -44.48 7.03
N ALA A 522 37.40 -45.74 7.32
CA ALA A 522 36.22 -46.05 8.12
C ALA A 522 36.40 -45.55 9.56
N SER A 523 35.30 -45.27 10.23
CA SER A 523 35.32 -44.94 11.65
C SER A 523 35.71 -46.19 12.47
N GLN A 524 36.63 -46.04 13.40
CA GLN A 524 37.17 -47.12 14.23
C GLN A 524 37.07 -46.72 15.72
N GLU A 525 36.65 -47.65 16.56
CA GLU A 525 36.67 -47.47 18.01
C GLU A 525 38.06 -47.79 18.57
N ASP A 526 38.66 -46.83 19.28
CA ASP A 526 39.82 -47.09 20.11
C ASP A 526 39.35 -47.65 21.45
N SER A 527 39.32 -48.98 21.58
CA SER A 527 38.85 -49.67 22.78
C SER A 527 39.61 -49.29 24.06
N ASN A 528 40.82 -48.73 23.94
CA ASN A 528 41.60 -48.30 25.10
C ASN A 528 41.13 -46.96 25.69
N LEU A 529 40.54 -46.11 24.85
CA LEU A 529 40.09 -44.76 25.21
C LEU A 529 38.57 -44.58 25.07
N GLU A 530 37.88 -45.58 24.55
CA GLU A 530 36.44 -45.56 24.25
C GLU A 530 36.06 -44.31 23.43
N VAL A 531 36.89 -44.02 22.42
CA VAL A 531 36.66 -42.92 21.48
C VAL A 531 36.56 -43.46 20.06
N GLU A 532 35.67 -42.85 19.29
CA GLU A 532 35.52 -43.13 17.87
C GLU A 532 36.48 -42.22 17.10
N ARG A 533 37.33 -42.80 16.24
CA ARG A 533 38.30 -42.07 15.44
C ARG A 533 38.17 -42.41 13.97
N MET A 534 38.47 -41.45 13.12
CA MET A 534 38.43 -41.60 11.66
C MET A 534 39.69 -41.03 11.05
N GLN A 535 40.18 -41.67 10.00
CA GLN A 535 41.25 -41.12 9.18
C GLN A 535 40.65 -40.13 8.18
N CYS A 536 41.12 -38.89 8.20
CA CYS A 536 40.61 -37.80 7.39
C CYS A 536 41.74 -37.06 6.64
N ARG A 537 41.40 -36.47 5.50
CA ARG A 537 42.16 -35.44 4.79
C ARG A 537 41.51 -34.10 5.08
N ALA A 538 42.23 -33.13 5.60
CA ALA A 538 41.71 -31.79 5.76
C ALA A 538 41.64 -31.09 4.41
N ILE A 539 40.49 -30.50 4.07
CA ILE A 539 40.33 -29.76 2.80
C ILE A 539 41.17 -28.48 2.81
N LYS A 540 41.32 -27.82 3.96
CA LYS A 540 42.05 -26.54 4.07
C LYS A 540 43.47 -26.60 3.51
N ASP A 541 44.20 -27.67 3.80
CA ASP A 541 45.63 -27.78 3.49
C ASP A 541 46.09 -29.16 3.00
N GLY A 542 45.17 -30.12 2.82
CA GLY A 542 45.50 -31.47 2.39
C GLY A 542 46.12 -32.36 3.47
N ALA A 543 46.27 -31.89 4.72
CA ALA A 543 46.89 -32.66 5.79
C ALA A 543 46.07 -33.92 6.10
N MET A 544 46.74 -35.08 6.14
CA MET A 544 46.11 -36.38 6.41
C MET A 544 46.45 -36.87 7.82
N GLY A 545 45.48 -37.50 8.48
CA GLY A 545 45.69 -38.07 9.80
C GLY A 545 44.41 -38.58 10.46
N TRP A 546 44.54 -39.00 11.72
CA TRP A 546 43.46 -39.48 12.56
C TRP A 546 42.89 -38.37 13.43
N VAL A 547 41.56 -38.28 13.45
CA VAL A 547 40.79 -37.31 14.23
C VAL A 547 39.72 -38.03 15.03
N THR A 548 39.42 -37.54 16.23
CA THR A 548 38.33 -38.08 17.05
C THR A 548 37.00 -37.58 16.51
N VAL A 549 36.09 -38.50 16.16
CA VAL A 549 34.72 -38.21 15.72
C VAL A 549 33.83 -37.94 16.93
N LYS A 550 33.89 -38.84 17.92
CA LYS A 550 33.06 -38.82 19.12
C LYS A 550 33.85 -39.39 20.31
N ASN A 551 33.68 -38.79 21.49
CA ASN A 551 34.31 -39.28 22.71
C ASN A 551 33.36 -40.13 23.59
N LYS A 552 33.91 -40.74 24.65
CA LYS A 552 33.17 -41.52 25.64
C LYS A 552 31.96 -40.79 26.27
N ALA A 553 32.07 -39.48 26.46
CA ALA A 553 30.98 -38.65 27.01
C ALA A 553 29.89 -38.32 25.98
N GLY A 554 30.01 -38.82 24.74
CA GLY A 554 29.06 -38.59 23.66
C GLY A 554 29.24 -37.26 22.93
N THR A 555 30.27 -36.47 23.25
CA THR A 555 30.59 -35.23 22.53
C THR A 555 31.08 -35.56 21.12
N THR A 556 30.37 -35.05 20.13
CA THR A 556 30.73 -35.13 18.70
C THR A 556 31.61 -33.94 18.31
N TYR A 557 32.73 -34.22 17.67
CA TYR A 557 33.67 -33.24 17.13
C TYR A 557 33.54 -33.09 15.62
N LEU A 558 32.97 -34.09 14.94
CA LEU A 558 32.77 -34.09 13.49
C LEU A 558 31.32 -34.43 13.15
N THR A 559 30.65 -33.59 12.39
CA THR A 559 29.33 -33.88 11.81
C THR A 559 29.44 -34.07 10.31
N ARG A 560 28.52 -34.81 9.68
CA ARG A 560 28.48 -34.89 8.22
C ARG A 560 28.16 -33.51 7.63
N THR A 561 28.70 -33.23 6.45
CA THR A 561 28.43 -32.01 5.70
C THR A 561 28.45 -32.32 4.20
N GLU A 562 28.02 -31.38 3.37
CA GLU A 562 28.10 -31.50 1.92
C GLU A 562 29.52 -31.19 1.44
N LYS A 563 29.89 -31.70 0.27
CA LYS A 563 31.16 -31.35 -0.35
C LYS A 563 31.18 -29.84 -0.67
N PRO A 564 32.24 -29.11 -0.28
CA PRO A 564 32.30 -27.69 -0.54
C PRO A 564 32.48 -27.42 -2.04
N PHE A 565 31.59 -26.59 -2.57
CA PHE A 565 31.69 -26.07 -3.93
C PHE A 565 31.81 -24.55 -3.88
N LEU A 566 32.53 -24.00 -4.85
CA LEU A 566 32.52 -22.60 -5.20
C LEU A 566 31.78 -22.42 -6.53
N TRP A 567 31.38 -21.19 -6.82
CA TRP A 567 30.97 -20.81 -8.15
C TRP A 567 31.71 -19.57 -8.59
N CYS A 568 31.99 -19.53 -9.88
CA CYS A 568 32.67 -18.44 -10.54
C CYS A 568 31.67 -17.30 -10.80
N ARG A 569 31.87 -16.16 -10.16
CA ARG A 569 31.03 -14.97 -10.35
C ARG A 569 31.57 -14.11 -11.50
N GLU A 570 32.88 -14.00 -11.58
CA GLU A 570 33.61 -13.23 -12.58
C GLU A 570 34.75 -14.08 -13.15
N SER A 571 35.08 -13.89 -14.42
CA SER A 571 36.15 -14.66 -15.07
C SER A 571 37.48 -14.60 -14.30
N LEU A 572 38.13 -15.75 -14.15
CA LEU A 572 39.45 -15.85 -13.55
C LEU A 572 40.28 -17.00 -14.14
N ALA A 573 41.59 -16.90 -14.01
CA ALA A 573 42.52 -17.93 -14.46
C ALA A 573 42.57 -19.10 -13.46
N LEU A 574 42.56 -20.32 -13.99
CA LEU A 574 42.87 -21.55 -13.28
C LEU A 574 44.36 -21.87 -13.51
N HIS A 575 45.17 -21.81 -12.47
CA HIS A 575 46.62 -22.02 -12.54
C HIS A 575 47.02 -23.46 -12.23
N GLU A 576 48.15 -23.94 -12.75
CA GLU A 576 48.68 -25.26 -12.39
C GLU A 576 49.19 -25.31 -10.93
N GLU A 577 49.72 -24.19 -10.45
CA GLU A 577 50.39 -24.06 -9.16
C GLU A 577 49.67 -23.05 -8.26
N ALA A 578 49.95 -23.10 -6.95
CA ALA A 578 49.34 -22.23 -5.94
C ALA A 578 49.92 -20.79 -5.96
N GLU A 579 50.03 -20.19 -7.14
CA GLU A 579 50.59 -18.86 -7.38
C GLU A 579 49.86 -18.17 -8.56
N GLU A 580 49.52 -16.88 -8.41
CA GLU A 580 48.83 -16.11 -9.48
C GLU A 580 49.66 -15.92 -10.75
N THR A 581 50.99 -16.10 -10.67
CA THR A 581 51.91 -15.96 -11.81
C THR A 581 52.22 -17.29 -12.48
N GLY A 582 51.65 -18.40 -12.00
CA GLY A 582 51.87 -19.73 -12.55
C GLY A 582 51.25 -19.92 -13.94
N ALA A 583 51.60 -21.01 -14.61
CA ALA A 583 51.01 -21.38 -15.89
C ALA A 583 49.48 -21.51 -15.77
N VAL A 584 48.76 -20.93 -16.73
CA VAL A 584 47.29 -20.96 -16.76
C VAL A 584 46.86 -22.23 -17.50
N VAL A 585 46.12 -23.10 -16.81
CA VAL A 585 45.46 -24.29 -17.38
C VAL A 585 44.37 -23.84 -18.34
N ARG A 586 43.47 -22.97 -17.85
CA ARG A 586 42.41 -22.31 -18.65
C ARG A 586 41.78 -21.15 -17.88
N GLU A 587 40.90 -20.42 -18.56
CA GLU A 587 40.00 -19.45 -17.93
C GLU A 587 38.74 -20.17 -17.42
N VAL A 588 38.31 -19.83 -16.20
CA VAL A 588 37.02 -20.22 -15.62
C VAL A 588 36.04 -19.07 -15.83
N THR A 589 34.89 -19.35 -16.42
CA THR A 589 33.89 -18.35 -16.80
C THR A 589 32.76 -18.23 -15.78
N PRO A 590 32.04 -17.09 -15.74
CA PRO A 590 30.92 -16.90 -14.82
C PRO A 590 29.85 -17.99 -14.94
N GLY A 591 29.34 -18.42 -13.78
CA GLY A 591 28.31 -19.45 -13.65
C GLY A 591 28.85 -20.87 -13.54
N GLU A 592 30.14 -21.10 -13.84
CA GLU A 592 30.78 -22.39 -13.62
C GLU A 592 30.82 -22.74 -12.12
N VAL A 593 30.60 -24.02 -11.82
CA VAL A 593 30.70 -24.57 -10.47
C VAL A 593 32.04 -25.29 -10.34
N LEU A 594 32.73 -25.02 -9.23
CA LEU A 594 34.06 -25.49 -8.93
C LEU A 594 34.00 -26.35 -7.66
N GLU A 595 34.36 -27.62 -7.77
CA GLU A 595 34.56 -28.47 -6.61
C GLU A 595 35.82 -28.03 -5.87
N VAL A 596 35.73 -27.79 -4.55
CA VAL A 596 36.92 -27.49 -3.75
C VAL A 596 37.62 -28.79 -3.39
N VAL A 597 38.81 -28.98 -3.96
CA VAL A 597 39.72 -30.09 -3.64
C VAL A 597 40.59 -29.72 -2.45
N GLU A 598 41.04 -28.47 -2.39
CA GLU A 598 41.92 -27.96 -1.33
C GLU A 598 41.72 -26.44 -1.11
N GLY A 599 41.90 -25.96 0.11
CA GLY A 599 41.77 -24.55 0.49
C GLY A 599 40.56 -24.24 1.36
N PRO A 600 40.38 -22.97 1.80
CA PRO A 600 41.23 -21.83 1.50
C PRO A 600 42.61 -21.92 2.16
N ARG A 601 43.65 -21.68 1.37
CA ARG A 601 45.00 -21.40 1.86
C ARG A 601 45.27 -19.91 1.80
N ASP A 602 46.01 -19.41 2.78
CA ASP A 602 46.55 -18.06 2.72
C ASP A 602 47.65 -18.00 1.66
N GLY A 603 47.57 -17.01 0.77
CA GLY A 603 48.62 -16.71 -0.20
C GLY A 603 49.85 -16.06 0.45
N LYS A 604 50.78 -15.58 -0.38
CA LYS A 604 51.93 -14.78 0.10
C LYS A 604 51.41 -13.57 0.90
N PRO A 605 52.09 -13.17 1.99
CA PRO A 605 51.71 -11.99 2.75
C PRO A 605 51.63 -10.77 1.83
N GLY A 606 50.67 -9.89 2.10
CA GLY A 606 50.46 -8.65 1.36
C GLY A 606 51.59 -7.65 1.57
N ASP A 607 51.30 -6.37 1.31
CA ASP A 607 52.27 -5.29 1.52
C ASP A 607 52.77 -5.28 2.97
N MET A 608 54.09 -5.16 3.15
CA MET A 608 54.72 -5.12 4.48
C MET A 608 55.21 -3.71 4.80
N ARG A 609 54.98 -3.26 6.02
CA ARG A 609 55.52 -2.00 6.56
C ARG A 609 56.21 -2.25 7.89
N VAL A 610 57.20 -1.43 8.22
CA VAL A 610 57.88 -1.47 9.53
C VAL A 610 57.77 -0.13 10.23
N GLN A 611 57.45 -0.14 11.52
CA GLN A 611 57.39 1.08 12.32
C GLN A 611 58.78 1.54 12.73
N GLY A 612 59.01 2.84 12.68
CA GLY A 612 60.26 3.42 13.13
C GLY A 612 60.40 4.89 12.79
N VAL A 613 61.65 5.35 12.70
CA VAL A 613 61.99 6.75 12.47
C VAL A 613 63.07 6.89 11.41
N ALA A 614 62.86 7.81 10.46
CA ALA A 614 63.89 8.18 9.48
C ALA A 614 65.12 8.74 10.19
N CYS A 615 66.32 8.24 9.87
CA CYS A 615 67.55 8.65 10.54
C CYS A 615 68.02 10.07 10.18
N HIS A 616 67.35 10.71 9.23
CA HIS A 616 67.53 12.10 8.85
C HIS A 616 66.18 12.83 9.04
N GLU A 617 66.17 13.96 9.73
CA GLU A 617 64.97 14.78 10.04
C GLU A 617 63.90 14.08 10.90
N ASP A 618 64.25 12.97 11.56
CA ASP A 618 63.48 12.29 12.62
C ASP A 618 61.99 12.04 12.29
N THR A 619 61.66 11.76 11.03
CA THR A 619 60.27 11.49 10.61
C THR A 619 59.84 10.10 11.06
N ALA A 620 58.94 10.03 12.05
CA ALA A 620 58.36 8.78 12.53
C ALA A 620 57.22 8.29 11.62
N GLY A 621 57.09 6.98 11.46
CA GLY A 621 55.99 6.36 10.74
C GLY A 621 56.24 4.90 10.38
N TRP A 622 55.56 4.44 9.34
CA TRP A 622 55.57 3.07 8.83
C TRP A 622 56.23 3.03 7.46
N LEU A 623 57.51 2.64 7.41
CA LEU A 623 58.26 2.53 6.16
C LEU A 623 57.77 1.32 5.36
N HIS A 624 57.47 1.50 4.08
CA HIS A 624 57.14 0.40 3.18
C HIS A 624 58.39 -0.47 2.90
N ILE A 625 58.30 -1.77 3.18
CA ILE A 625 59.42 -2.70 3.05
C ILE A 625 59.33 -3.53 1.77
N CYS A 626 58.16 -4.08 1.47
CA CYS A 626 57.91 -4.79 0.22
C CYS A 626 56.43 -4.75 -0.17
N ASP A 627 56.18 -4.87 -1.47
CA ASP A 627 54.83 -5.07 -2.00
C ASP A 627 54.37 -6.53 -1.86
N ALA A 628 53.09 -6.79 -2.10
CA ALA A 628 52.47 -8.13 -2.10
C ALA A 628 53.08 -9.11 -3.10
N LYS A 629 53.90 -8.65 -4.06
CA LYS A 629 54.65 -9.49 -4.99
C LYS A 629 56.04 -9.87 -4.45
N GLY A 630 56.42 -9.34 -3.30
CA GLY A 630 57.73 -9.55 -2.66
C GLY A 630 58.82 -8.62 -3.16
N THR A 631 58.50 -7.55 -3.90
CA THR A 631 59.48 -6.59 -4.40
C THR A 631 59.95 -5.69 -3.26
N LEU A 632 61.22 -5.80 -2.87
CA LEU A 632 61.79 -5.00 -1.78
C LEU A 632 61.93 -3.51 -2.17
N ALA A 633 61.45 -2.62 -1.28
CA ALA A 633 61.65 -1.18 -1.33
C ALA A 633 62.74 -0.71 -0.35
N ALA A 634 62.88 -1.40 0.78
CA ALA A 634 63.95 -1.21 1.75
C ALA A 634 64.39 -2.54 2.35
N GLN A 635 65.63 -2.63 2.84
CA GLN A 635 66.16 -3.85 3.45
C GLN A 635 67.04 -3.55 4.68
N ILE A 636 67.09 -4.47 5.64
CA ILE A 636 68.05 -4.38 6.75
C ILE A 636 69.48 -4.45 6.21
N SER A 637 70.37 -3.61 6.74
CA SER A 637 71.78 -3.58 6.35
C SER A 637 72.70 -3.60 7.57
N ASP A 638 73.60 -4.59 7.62
CA ASP A 638 74.66 -4.73 8.62
C ASP A 638 75.79 -3.69 8.47
N LYS A 639 75.80 -2.97 7.34
CA LYS A 639 76.75 -1.89 7.03
C LYS A 639 76.38 -0.59 7.72
N LEU A 640 75.16 -0.46 8.22
CA LEU A 640 74.71 0.77 8.86
C LEU A 640 75.29 0.90 10.26
N HIS A 641 75.77 2.11 10.53
CA HIS A 641 76.33 2.51 11.80
C HIS A 641 75.69 3.83 12.22
N LYS A 642 75.59 4.05 13.53
CA LYS A 642 75.04 5.27 14.12
C LYS A 642 76.15 6.06 14.77
N CYS A 643 76.18 7.36 14.48
CA CYS A 643 77.05 8.30 15.18
C CYS A 643 76.57 8.45 16.63
N VAL A 644 77.39 8.11 17.61
CA VAL A 644 77.08 8.24 19.04
C VAL A 644 77.74 9.45 19.69
N GLU A 645 78.77 10.01 19.05
CA GLU A 645 79.48 11.21 19.48
C GLU A 645 79.85 12.06 18.27
N ARG A 646 79.59 13.37 18.33
CA ARG A 646 79.85 14.28 17.20
C ARG A 646 81.30 14.17 16.72
N VAL A 647 81.48 13.95 15.43
CA VAL A 647 82.78 13.67 14.81
C VAL A 647 82.92 14.35 13.45
N ALA A 648 84.13 14.77 13.08
CA ALA A 648 84.39 15.35 11.78
C ALA A 648 84.59 14.25 10.72
N MET A 649 83.89 14.37 9.60
CA MET A 649 84.13 13.60 8.39
C MET A 649 85.16 14.36 7.54
N THR A 650 86.22 13.67 7.10
CA THR A 650 87.27 14.27 6.27
C THR A 650 87.44 13.53 4.94
N GLN A 651 87.97 14.22 3.93
CA GLN A 651 88.14 13.62 2.60
C GLN A 651 89.23 12.52 2.60
N GLU A 652 90.29 12.75 3.36
CA GLU A 652 91.46 11.87 3.45
C GLU A 652 91.54 11.16 4.81
N GLN A 653 92.23 10.01 4.84
CA GLN A 653 92.44 9.19 6.04
C GLN A 653 93.51 9.76 7.00
N GLU A 654 94.52 10.44 6.46
CA GLU A 654 95.64 11.04 7.20
C GLU A 654 95.29 12.43 7.76
N PHE A 655 95.54 12.68 9.05
CA PHE A 655 95.22 13.96 9.69
C PHE A 655 95.96 15.17 9.10
N GLU A 656 97.19 14.98 8.60
CA GLU A 656 98.02 16.08 8.09
C GLU A 656 97.55 16.63 6.73
N LYS A 657 96.83 15.81 5.95
CA LYS A 657 96.38 16.15 4.59
C LYS A 657 94.86 16.31 4.49
N CYS A 658 94.15 16.27 5.62
CA CYS A 658 92.70 16.17 5.61
C CYS A 658 92.00 17.54 5.57
N THR A 659 91.09 17.72 4.61
CA THR A 659 90.06 18.76 4.63
C THR A 659 88.78 18.19 5.24
N MET A 660 88.11 18.99 6.09
CA MET A 660 86.82 18.60 6.68
C MET A 660 85.73 18.68 5.59
N VAL A 661 85.06 17.56 5.32
CA VAL A 661 83.88 17.50 4.44
C VAL A 661 82.70 18.13 5.16
N ARG A 662 82.42 17.64 6.38
CA ARG A 662 81.45 18.22 7.33
C ARG A 662 81.56 17.55 8.70
N ARG A 663 80.76 18.01 9.65
CA ARG A 663 80.54 17.30 10.92
C ARG A 663 79.37 16.34 10.79
N ILE A 664 79.48 15.22 11.49
CA ILE A 664 78.44 14.21 11.65
C ILE A 664 77.86 14.37 13.05
N ASP A 665 76.55 14.55 13.12
CA ASP A 665 75.86 14.79 14.38
C ASP A 665 75.51 13.48 15.10
N ILE A 666 75.30 13.58 16.41
CA ILE A 666 74.86 12.43 17.22
C ILE A 666 73.50 11.98 16.71
N GLY A 667 73.34 10.68 16.49
CA GLY A 667 72.13 10.07 15.98
C GLY A 667 72.14 9.80 14.47
N GLU A 668 73.03 10.47 13.73
CA GLU A 668 73.09 10.36 12.27
C GLU A 668 73.55 8.96 11.80
N ALA A 669 72.87 8.42 10.79
CA ALA A 669 73.17 7.11 10.21
C ALA A 669 74.24 7.20 9.11
N LEU A 670 75.15 6.24 9.13
CA LEU A 670 76.34 6.14 8.28
C LEU A 670 76.43 4.72 7.69
N GLU A 671 76.55 4.61 6.38
CA GLU A 671 76.86 3.35 5.71
C GLU A 671 78.38 3.18 5.63
N ILE A 672 78.92 2.10 6.20
CA ILE A 672 80.35 1.80 6.12
C ILE A 672 80.73 1.37 4.69
N LEU A 673 81.79 1.97 4.16
CA LEU A 673 82.33 1.64 2.84
C LEU A 673 83.39 0.54 2.96
N PRO A 674 83.63 -0.27 1.91
CA PRO A 674 84.49 -1.46 1.96
C PRO A 674 86.00 -1.17 2.11
N ASN A 675 86.38 0.04 2.52
CA ASN A 675 87.77 0.42 2.75
C ASN A 675 88.32 -0.22 4.04
N PRO A 676 89.61 -0.62 4.05
CA PRO A 676 90.25 -1.15 5.25
C PRO A 676 90.29 -0.09 6.36
N PRO A 677 90.33 -0.51 7.65
CA PRO A 677 90.50 0.43 8.75
C PRO A 677 91.86 1.12 8.63
N TYR A 678 91.89 2.41 8.91
CA TYR A 678 93.13 3.19 9.00
C TYR A 678 93.44 3.47 10.47
N GLU A 679 94.62 3.05 10.93
CA GLU A 679 95.04 3.11 12.33
C GLU A 679 96.28 4.01 12.48
N PRO A 680 96.10 5.34 12.58
CA PRO A 680 97.21 6.29 12.62
C PRO A 680 98.03 6.24 13.92
N SER A 681 97.46 5.70 14.99
CA SER A 681 98.14 5.54 16.28
C SER A 681 97.48 4.42 17.08
N GLU A 682 98.19 3.90 18.08
CA GLU A 682 97.62 2.94 19.03
C GLU A 682 96.34 3.52 19.66
N GLY A 683 95.24 2.74 19.58
CA GLY A 683 93.93 3.13 20.09
C GLY A 683 93.08 4.07 19.22
N THR A 684 93.56 4.53 18.06
CA THR A 684 92.76 5.34 17.12
C THR A 684 92.47 4.57 15.85
N GLN A 685 91.20 4.38 15.50
CA GLN A 685 90.78 3.74 14.26
C GLN A 685 89.85 4.66 13.47
N ARG A 686 90.12 4.79 12.17
CA ARG A 686 89.27 5.51 11.21
C ARG A 686 88.72 4.57 10.16
N ARG A 687 87.50 4.84 9.71
CA ARG A 687 86.82 4.11 8.64
C ARG A 687 86.20 5.11 7.66
N LYS A 688 86.06 4.70 6.40
CA LYS A 688 85.35 5.48 5.40
C LYS A 688 83.86 5.14 5.46
N PHE A 689 83.02 6.18 5.53
CA PHE A 689 81.57 6.04 5.55
C PHE A 689 80.95 6.93 4.47
N ARG A 690 79.75 6.56 4.03
CA ARG A 690 78.80 7.44 3.36
C ARG A 690 77.73 7.84 4.36
N ALA A 691 77.44 9.13 4.49
CA ALA A 691 76.35 9.54 5.34
C ALA A 691 75.00 9.35 4.66
N CYS A 692 74.04 8.77 5.37
CA CYS A 692 72.71 8.47 4.84
C CYS A 692 71.82 9.72 4.71
N SER A 693 72.20 10.85 5.27
CA SER A 693 71.46 12.12 5.24
C SER A 693 71.69 12.93 3.96
N ASP A 694 72.94 12.98 3.47
CA ASP A 694 73.34 13.83 2.35
C ASP A 694 74.20 13.11 1.30
N GLY A 695 74.43 11.80 1.46
CA GLY A 695 75.19 10.97 0.55
C GLY A 695 76.69 11.26 0.51
N LYS A 696 77.20 12.18 1.33
CA LYS A 696 78.63 12.53 1.31
C LYS A 696 79.48 11.42 1.92
N GLU A 697 80.62 11.17 1.29
CA GLU A 697 81.59 10.16 1.73
C GLU A 697 82.80 10.80 2.38
N GLY A 698 83.34 10.14 3.41
CA GLY A 698 84.60 10.53 4.01
C GLY A 698 85.02 9.65 5.18
N TRP A 699 86.21 9.92 5.67
CA TRP A 699 86.84 9.22 6.78
C TRP A 699 86.39 9.79 8.12
N ILE A 700 85.91 8.92 8.99
CA ILE A 700 85.44 9.23 10.33
C ILE A 700 86.24 8.40 11.33
N THR A 701 86.61 9.01 12.46
CA THR A 701 87.20 8.29 13.59
C THR A 701 86.12 7.44 14.26
N VAL A 702 86.27 6.13 14.27
CA VAL A 702 85.36 5.18 14.92
C VAL A 702 85.69 5.06 16.41
N SER A 703 86.99 4.96 16.73
CA SER A 703 87.52 4.95 18.10
C SER A 703 88.72 5.90 18.20
N GLY A 704 88.82 6.66 19.29
CA GLY A 704 89.93 7.58 19.56
C GLY A 704 90.87 7.09 20.66
N ASN A 705 92.08 7.66 20.71
CA ASN A 705 93.20 7.31 21.63
C ASN A 705 92.90 7.23 23.14
N LYS A 706 91.75 7.71 23.62
CA LYS A 706 91.27 7.59 25.01
C LYS A 706 90.15 6.56 25.19
N GLY A 707 89.96 5.66 24.22
CA GLY A 707 88.88 4.67 24.21
C GLY A 707 87.49 5.22 23.90
N LYS A 708 87.37 6.50 23.50
CA LYS A 708 86.09 7.10 23.12
C LYS A 708 85.61 6.55 21.77
N VAL A 709 84.41 5.98 21.73
CA VAL A 709 83.77 5.46 20.53
C VAL A 709 82.84 6.52 19.95
N PHE A 710 82.98 6.83 18.66
CA PHE A 710 82.17 7.84 17.99
C PHE A 710 81.10 7.26 17.08
N VAL A 711 81.31 6.03 16.60
CA VAL A 711 80.40 5.36 15.68
C VAL A 711 80.21 3.91 16.15
N LYS A 712 78.96 3.44 16.23
CA LYS A 712 78.61 2.06 16.60
C LYS A 712 77.77 1.40 15.51
N ALA A 713 77.87 0.09 15.34
CA ALA A 713 76.99 -0.65 14.44
C ALA A 713 75.52 -0.46 14.84
N ALA A 714 74.66 -0.22 13.85
CA ALA A 714 73.24 0.05 14.03
C ALA A 714 72.44 -1.21 13.68
N GLN A 715 71.94 -1.91 14.70
CA GLN A 715 71.08 -3.08 14.51
C GLN A 715 69.67 -2.59 14.15
N ASN A 716 68.93 -3.33 13.33
CA ASN A 716 67.55 -3.02 12.90
C ASN A 716 67.39 -1.71 12.10
N HIS A 717 68.41 -1.30 11.35
CA HIS A 717 68.29 -0.16 10.44
C HIS A 717 68.10 -0.65 9.01
N TYR A 718 67.11 -0.07 8.34
CA TYR A 718 66.81 -0.31 6.93
C TYR A 718 67.51 0.75 6.08
N ILE A 719 67.95 0.33 4.89
CA ILE A 719 68.38 1.23 3.82
C ILE A 719 67.36 1.16 2.68
N CYS A 720 66.91 2.32 2.20
CA CYS A 720 65.99 2.41 1.07
C CYS A 720 66.73 2.07 -0.23
N LEU A 721 66.16 1.17 -1.03
CA LEU A 721 66.69 0.73 -2.33
C LEU A 721 66.14 1.58 -3.48
N LYS A 722 64.92 2.09 -3.31
CA LYS A 722 64.20 2.99 -4.24
C LYS A 722 63.48 4.08 -3.44
N GLU A 723 62.82 5.02 -4.12
CA GLU A 723 61.92 5.96 -3.45
C GLU A 723 60.86 5.16 -2.66
N THR A 724 60.78 5.40 -1.36
CA THR A 724 60.03 4.54 -0.44
C THR A 724 59.21 5.39 0.53
N PRO A 725 57.87 5.29 0.52
CA PRO A 725 57.03 6.06 1.43
C PRO A 725 57.11 5.55 2.88
N VAL A 726 57.08 6.49 3.80
CA VAL A 726 56.83 6.33 5.23
C VAL A 726 55.41 6.81 5.49
N HIS A 727 54.52 5.92 5.94
CA HIS A 727 53.11 6.20 6.20
C HIS A 727 52.87 6.60 7.66
N THR A 728 51.77 7.29 7.94
CA THR A 728 51.39 7.64 9.32
C THR A 728 50.85 6.45 10.12
N GLY A 729 50.45 5.37 9.45
CA GLY A 729 49.83 4.17 10.03
C GLY A 729 50.03 2.90 9.20
N LEU A 730 49.65 1.75 9.78
CA LEU A 730 49.79 0.43 9.17
C LEU A 730 48.72 0.14 8.10
N ASP A 731 47.59 0.84 8.12
CA ASP A 731 46.46 0.59 7.21
C ASP A 731 46.78 0.95 5.75
N ALA A 732 46.16 0.23 4.80
CA ALA A 732 46.38 0.43 3.37
C ALA A 732 46.16 1.89 2.93
N ASP A 733 45.13 2.55 3.47
CA ASP A 733 44.73 3.92 3.14
C ASP A 733 45.50 5.01 3.92
N SER A 734 46.52 4.64 4.68
CA SER A 734 47.28 5.59 5.49
C SER A 734 48.02 6.63 4.65
N SER A 735 47.89 7.90 5.03
CA SER A 735 48.59 9.02 4.40
C SER A 735 50.11 8.89 4.48
N VAL A 736 50.81 9.29 3.41
CA VAL A 736 52.28 9.33 3.37
C VAL A 736 52.78 10.52 4.20
N ALA A 737 53.54 10.25 5.25
CA ALA A 737 54.22 11.25 6.08
C ALA A 737 55.45 11.83 5.37
N ARG A 738 56.20 10.97 4.66
CA ARG A 738 57.41 11.34 3.90
C ARG A 738 57.75 10.26 2.88
N VAL A 739 58.51 10.59 1.85
CA VAL A 739 59.16 9.62 0.97
C VAL A 739 60.68 9.66 1.22
N LEU A 740 61.27 8.51 1.49
CA LEU A 740 62.72 8.35 1.62
C LEU A 740 63.35 7.97 0.28
N MET A 741 64.50 8.56 -0.02
CA MET A 741 65.25 8.36 -1.25
C MET A 741 66.22 7.16 -1.15
N PRO A 742 66.69 6.60 -2.28
CA PRO A 742 67.66 5.52 -2.26
C PRO A 742 68.91 5.89 -1.45
N GLY A 743 69.32 5.03 -0.53
CA GLY A 743 70.47 5.24 0.36
C GLY A 743 70.15 5.95 1.69
N GLU A 744 68.96 6.53 1.84
CA GLU A 744 68.50 7.01 3.15
C GLU A 744 68.22 5.84 4.09
N ALA A 745 68.44 6.06 5.39
CA ALA A 745 68.31 5.04 6.42
C ALA A 745 67.10 5.29 7.33
N PHE A 746 66.52 4.20 7.81
CA PHE A 746 65.36 4.19 8.70
C PHE A 746 65.60 3.25 9.88
N ALA A 747 65.49 3.76 11.10
CA ALA A 747 65.67 2.98 12.32
C ALA A 747 64.32 2.33 12.69
N ALA A 748 64.22 1.01 12.58
CA ALA A 748 63.00 0.29 12.93
C ALA A 748 62.94 0.01 14.44
N ASP A 749 61.76 0.23 15.02
CA ASP A 749 61.47 -0.04 16.44
C ASP A 749 60.88 -1.45 16.64
N GLU A 750 60.25 -2.01 15.60
CA GLU A 750 59.55 -3.30 15.63
C GLU A 750 59.86 -4.17 14.40
N GLU A 751 59.41 -5.42 14.41
CA GLU A 751 59.46 -6.29 13.23
C GLU A 751 58.44 -5.83 12.16
N PRO A 752 58.70 -6.06 10.86
CA PRO A 752 57.73 -5.73 9.81
C PRO A 752 56.36 -6.39 10.04
N GLN A 753 55.30 -5.62 9.83
CA GLN A 753 53.91 -6.06 9.95
C GLN A 753 53.20 -5.97 8.59
N GLU A 754 52.25 -6.88 8.36
CA GLU A 754 51.39 -6.85 7.18
C GLU A 754 50.39 -5.69 7.28
N VAL A 755 50.22 -4.96 6.18
CA VAL A 755 49.33 -3.81 6.09
C VAL A 755 47.89 -4.21 6.42
N SER A 756 47.30 -3.57 7.43
CA SER A 756 45.91 -3.81 7.82
C SER A 756 44.94 -3.34 6.73
N GLY A 757 43.95 -4.18 6.43
CA GLY A 757 43.03 -3.96 5.29
C GLY A 757 43.63 -4.26 3.91
N GLY A 758 44.85 -4.81 3.86
CA GLY A 758 45.45 -5.30 2.62
C GLY A 758 44.66 -6.43 1.96
N LYS A 759 44.86 -6.61 0.65
CA LYS A 759 44.25 -7.71 -0.12
C LYS A 759 44.80 -9.06 0.34
N LYS A 760 44.19 -9.68 1.36
CA LYS A 760 44.54 -11.05 1.74
C LYS A 760 44.14 -12.00 0.62
N LEU A 761 45.13 -12.60 -0.01
CA LEU A 761 44.92 -13.54 -1.09
C LEU A 761 44.53 -14.91 -0.53
N LEU A 762 43.43 -15.48 -1.02
CA LEU A 762 43.02 -16.85 -0.74
C LEU A 762 43.22 -17.70 -1.98
N LEU A 763 43.80 -18.87 -1.78
CA LEU A 763 44.07 -19.85 -2.83
C LEU A 763 43.20 -21.09 -2.59
N TYR A 764 42.51 -21.52 -3.64
CA TYR A 764 41.73 -22.75 -3.64
C TYR A 764 42.20 -23.64 -4.78
N ARG A 765 42.51 -24.90 -4.47
CA ARG A 765 42.63 -25.92 -5.50
C ARG A 765 41.22 -26.40 -5.82
N THR A 766 40.84 -26.29 -7.07
CA THR A 766 39.50 -26.63 -7.53
C THR A 766 39.54 -27.57 -8.71
N CYS A 767 38.45 -28.31 -8.89
CA CYS A 767 38.15 -29.09 -10.08
C CYS A 767 36.85 -28.55 -10.67
N ALA A 768 36.90 -28.07 -11.92
CA ALA A 768 35.73 -27.52 -12.57
C ALA A 768 34.74 -28.61 -12.97
N ILE A 769 33.47 -28.39 -12.65
CA ILE A 769 32.41 -29.37 -12.90
C ILE A 769 32.05 -29.49 -14.39
N THR A 770 32.32 -28.47 -15.18
CA THR A 770 32.01 -28.45 -16.62
C THR A 770 32.86 -29.45 -17.42
N ASP A 771 34.18 -29.42 -17.23
CA ASP A 771 35.15 -30.17 -18.05
C ASP A 771 36.12 -31.04 -17.24
N GLY A 772 36.08 -30.97 -15.91
CA GLY A 772 37.00 -31.71 -15.04
C GLY A 772 38.41 -31.11 -14.91
N ALA A 773 38.66 -29.94 -15.49
CA ALA A 773 39.95 -29.27 -15.38
C ALA A 773 40.26 -28.95 -13.90
N SER A 774 41.46 -29.29 -13.46
CA SER A 774 41.89 -29.11 -12.07
C SER A 774 43.06 -28.13 -11.98
N GLY A 775 43.04 -27.25 -11.00
CA GLY A 775 44.08 -26.25 -10.78
C GLY A 775 43.77 -25.33 -9.60
N TRP A 776 44.49 -24.23 -9.49
CA TRP A 776 44.39 -23.25 -8.43
C TRP A 776 43.70 -21.99 -8.91
N VAL A 777 42.71 -21.55 -8.16
CA VAL A 777 42.10 -20.23 -8.31
C VAL A 777 42.47 -19.35 -7.14
N SER A 778 42.66 -18.06 -7.42
CA SER A 778 42.92 -17.05 -6.41
C SER A 778 41.76 -16.07 -6.31
N THR A 779 41.42 -15.66 -5.09
CA THR A 779 40.45 -14.59 -4.84
C THR A 779 40.84 -13.83 -3.58
N THR A 780 40.41 -12.58 -3.50
CA THR A 780 40.51 -11.80 -2.27
C THR A 780 39.14 -11.74 -1.60
N MET A 781 39.12 -11.47 -0.29
CA MET A 781 37.88 -11.25 0.46
C MET A 781 37.09 -10.02 -0.02
N VAL A 782 37.70 -9.14 -0.82
CA VAL A 782 37.07 -7.91 -1.34
C VAL A 782 36.51 -8.12 -2.74
N GLU A 783 37.26 -8.79 -3.62
CA GLU A 783 36.85 -9.01 -5.02
C GLU A 783 35.84 -10.16 -5.15
N GLU A 784 35.92 -11.19 -4.30
CA GLU A 784 34.99 -12.34 -4.29
C GLU A 784 34.69 -12.92 -5.69
N LYS A 785 35.71 -13.05 -6.54
CA LYS A 785 35.58 -13.58 -7.92
C LYS A 785 35.01 -15.00 -7.94
N VAL A 786 35.30 -15.76 -6.88
CA VAL A 786 34.64 -17.01 -6.55
C VAL A 786 33.92 -16.88 -5.20
N GLN A 787 32.75 -17.48 -5.09
CA GLN A 787 31.92 -17.45 -3.88
C GLN A 787 31.47 -18.86 -3.52
N GLN A 788 31.06 -19.07 -2.27
CA GLN A 788 30.46 -20.34 -1.85
C GLN A 788 29.21 -20.63 -2.69
N TRP A 789 29.15 -21.83 -3.27
CA TRP A 789 28.01 -22.24 -4.08
C TRP A 789 26.84 -22.71 -3.22
N SER A 790 25.63 -22.53 -3.75
CA SER A 790 24.40 -23.09 -3.19
C SER A 790 23.61 -23.78 -4.28
N SER A 791 22.88 -24.83 -3.91
CA SER A 791 21.96 -25.54 -4.80
C SER A 791 20.70 -24.75 -5.12
N ARG A 792 20.43 -23.63 -4.43
CA ARG A 792 19.32 -22.73 -4.75
C ARG A 792 19.75 -21.62 -5.68
N TYR A 793 18.96 -21.37 -6.71
CA TYR A 793 19.19 -20.36 -7.72
C TYR A 793 18.05 -19.36 -7.78
N LYS A 794 18.39 -18.13 -8.17
CA LYS A 794 17.42 -17.07 -8.48
C LYS A 794 17.53 -16.71 -9.94
N VAL A 795 16.38 -16.58 -10.58
CA VAL A 795 16.29 -16.10 -11.97
C VAL A 795 16.59 -14.60 -12.02
N LEU A 796 17.61 -14.22 -12.78
CA LEU A 796 18.03 -12.83 -12.97
C LEU A 796 17.35 -12.18 -14.18
N LYS A 797 17.06 -12.97 -15.21
CA LYS A 797 16.40 -12.54 -16.44
C LYS A 797 15.44 -13.64 -16.90
N PRO A 798 14.32 -13.31 -17.58
CA PRO A 798 13.41 -14.33 -18.07
C PRO A 798 14.14 -15.35 -18.94
N VAL A 799 13.96 -16.64 -18.66
CA VAL A 799 14.67 -17.73 -19.34
C VAL A 799 13.73 -18.89 -19.63
N ALA A 800 13.86 -19.47 -20.82
CA ALA A 800 13.07 -20.64 -21.19
C ALA A 800 13.52 -21.87 -20.39
N LEU A 801 12.54 -22.58 -19.82
CA LEU A 801 12.72 -23.90 -19.24
C LEU A 801 12.35 -24.94 -20.30
N THR A 802 13.33 -25.71 -20.76
CA THR A 802 13.15 -26.68 -21.84
C THR A 802 13.16 -28.13 -21.35
N GLY A 803 12.51 -29.04 -22.08
CA GLY A 803 12.45 -30.46 -21.70
C GLY A 803 13.80 -31.18 -21.78
N SER A 804 14.69 -30.77 -22.67
CA SER A 804 16.01 -31.39 -22.89
C SER A 804 17.11 -30.36 -23.18
N LEU A 805 18.37 -30.82 -23.13
CA LEU A 805 19.48 -30.18 -23.81
C LEU A 805 19.27 -30.31 -25.33
N VAL A 806 19.66 -29.30 -26.10
CA VAL A 806 19.55 -29.34 -27.56
C VAL A 806 20.69 -30.23 -28.08
N ALA A 807 20.41 -31.23 -28.91
CA ALA A 807 21.46 -32.00 -29.58
C ALA A 807 22.00 -31.24 -30.81
N ASN A 808 21.10 -30.54 -31.52
CA ASN A 808 21.42 -29.64 -32.64
C ASN A 808 20.24 -28.68 -32.93
N GLU A 809 20.43 -27.36 -32.78
CA GLU A 809 19.37 -26.36 -33.02
C GLU A 809 18.85 -26.37 -34.47
N ALA A 810 19.64 -26.87 -35.43
CA ALA A 810 19.25 -26.93 -36.83
C ALA A 810 18.30 -28.10 -37.17
N VAL A 811 18.08 -29.05 -36.25
CA VAL A 811 17.35 -30.31 -36.53
C VAL A 811 16.20 -30.56 -35.56
N ASP A 812 16.34 -30.21 -34.28
CA ASP A 812 15.37 -30.57 -33.25
C ASP A 812 14.71 -29.32 -32.62
N ALA A 813 13.38 -29.20 -32.77
CA ALA A 813 12.60 -28.21 -32.02
C ALA A 813 12.48 -28.66 -30.56
N VAL A 814 13.18 -27.99 -29.64
CA VAL A 814 13.12 -28.32 -28.22
C VAL A 814 11.85 -27.75 -27.59
N GLU A 815 11.08 -28.61 -26.92
CA GLU A 815 9.87 -28.22 -26.22
C GLU A 815 10.19 -27.25 -25.08
N VAL A 816 9.67 -26.03 -25.19
CA VAL A 816 9.68 -25.03 -24.10
C VAL A 816 8.52 -25.36 -23.17
N LEU A 817 8.84 -25.92 -22.00
CA LEU A 817 7.85 -26.28 -20.98
C LEU A 817 7.18 -25.02 -20.42
N ARG A 818 7.97 -23.99 -20.13
CA ARG A 818 7.50 -22.66 -19.75
C ARG A 818 8.64 -21.64 -19.76
N THR A 819 8.30 -20.37 -19.59
CA THR A 819 9.28 -19.31 -19.27
C THR A 819 9.33 -19.10 -17.76
N LEU A 820 10.55 -19.03 -17.21
CA LEU A 820 10.82 -18.66 -15.83
C LEU A 820 10.91 -17.15 -15.70
N GLU A 821 10.28 -16.60 -14.66
CA GLU A 821 10.18 -15.15 -14.47
C GLU A 821 11.35 -14.62 -13.61
N THR A 822 11.72 -13.36 -13.80
CA THR A 822 12.75 -12.72 -12.95
C THR A 822 12.36 -12.77 -11.48
N GLY A 823 13.28 -13.21 -10.63
CA GLY A 823 13.07 -13.40 -9.20
C GLY A 823 12.49 -14.75 -8.79
N GLU A 824 12.07 -15.60 -9.75
CA GLU A 824 11.66 -16.96 -9.46
C GLU A 824 12.82 -17.76 -8.85
N LEU A 825 12.50 -18.64 -7.89
CA LEU A 825 13.49 -19.47 -7.21
C LEU A 825 13.46 -20.88 -7.79
N LEU A 826 14.65 -21.41 -8.01
CA LEU A 826 14.89 -22.72 -8.58
C LEU A 826 15.77 -23.52 -7.61
N ASP A 827 15.53 -24.81 -7.48
CA ASP A 827 16.53 -25.71 -6.92
C ASP A 827 17.19 -26.47 -8.07
N ILE A 828 18.52 -26.52 -8.06
CA ILE A 828 19.29 -27.22 -9.09
C ILE A 828 19.11 -28.72 -8.96
N VAL A 829 19.02 -29.37 -10.10
CA VAL A 829 18.88 -30.82 -10.26
C VAL A 829 20.18 -31.40 -10.80
N GLU A 830 20.69 -30.82 -11.87
CA GLU A 830 21.94 -31.20 -12.50
C GLU A 830 22.86 -29.98 -12.57
N HIS A 831 24.12 -30.17 -12.18
CA HIS A 831 25.11 -29.09 -12.18
C HIS A 831 25.29 -28.45 -13.56
N PRO A 832 25.75 -27.19 -13.64
CA PRO A 832 25.95 -26.52 -14.92
C PRO A 832 26.91 -27.30 -15.83
N THR A 833 26.48 -27.53 -17.06
CA THR A 833 27.24 -28.16 -18.13
C THR A 833 27.24 -27.26 -19.36
N LEU A 834 28.28 -27.37 -20.18
CA LEU A 834 28.33 -26.67 -21.46
C LEU A 834 27.43 -27.42 -22.47
N ASP A 835 26.54 -26.70 -23.13
CA ASP A 835 25.75 -27.21 -24.25
C ASP A 835 26.54 -26.93 -25.53
N ASP A 836 27.19 -27.96 -26.09
CA ASP A 836 28.06 -27.84 -27.27
C ASP A 836 27.32 -27.29 -28.50
N SER A 837 26.00 -27.47 -28.59
CA SER A 837 25.20 -27.03 -29.72
C SER A 837 24.94 -25.51 -29.71
N THR A 838 24.83 -24.92 -28.51
CA THR A 838 24.48 -23.50 -28.33
C THR A 838 25.63 -22.66 -27.76
N GLY A 839 26.68 -23.31 -27.23
CA GLY A 839 27.75 -22.67 -26.47
C GLY A 839 27.30 -22.10 -25.12
N GLN A 840 26.05 -22.34 -24.72
CA GLN A 840 25.50 -21.82 -23.47
C GLN A 840 25.87 -22.74 -22.30
N LEU A 841 26.07 -22.16 -21.12
CA LEU A 841 26.17 -22.93 -19.89
C LEU A 841 24.75 -23.18 -19.39
N ARG A 842 24.31 -24.42 -19.34
CA ARG A 842 22.94 -24.81 -18.97
C ARG A 842 22.95 -25.75 -17.77
N ALA A 843 21.90 -25.67 -16.95
CA ALA A 843 21.70 -26.56 -15.83
C ALA A 843 20.24 -27.02 -15.80
N GLN A 844 20.01 -28.18 -15.20
CA GLN A 844 18.66 -28.66 -14.97
C GLN A 844 18.18 -28.13 -13.62
N PHE A 845 16.94 -27.64 -13.59
CA PHE A 845 16.32 -27.03 -12.42
C PHE A 845 14.93 -27.58 -12.18
N VAL A 846 14.49 -27.53 -10.93
CA VAL A 846 13.08 -27.58 -10.56
C VAL A 846 12.61 -26.19 -10.15
N ALA A 847 11.57 -25.68 -10.82
CA ALA A 847 10.96 -24.41 -10.47
C ALA A 847 10.15 -24.56 -9.17
N LEU A 848 10.45 -23.75 -8.14
CA LEU A 848 9.81 -23.94 -6.83
C LEU A 848 8.32 -23.59 -6.85
N LYS A 849 7.89 -22.73 -7.77
CA LYS A 849 6.53 -22.21 -7.93
C LYS A 849 5.52 -23.30 -8.34
N ASP A 850 5.88 -24.13 -9.31
CA ASP A 850 4.98 -25.11 -9.94
C ASP A 850 5.55 -26.53 -10.03
N LYS A 851 6.78 -26.73 -9.55
CA LYS A 851 7.50 -28.02 -9.54
C LYS A 851 7.83 -28.58 -10.92
N VAL A 852 7.79 -27.76 -11.97
CA VAL A 852 8.21 -28.18 -13.31
C VAL A 852 9.73 -28.32 -13.34
N VAL A 853 10.21 -29.43 -13.89
CA VAL A 853 11.63 -29.76 -14.05
C VAL A 853 12.03 -29.56 -15.50
N GLY A 854 13.16 -28.90 -15.73
CA GLY A 854 13.70 -28.73 -17.08
C GLY A 854 15.05 -28.03 -17.11
N TRP A 855 15.56 -27.81 -18.30
CA TRP A 855 16.84 -27.16 -18.57
C TRP A 855 16.68 -25.66 -18.74
N ALA A 856 17.46 -24.87 -18.02
CA ALA A 856 17.54 -23.43 -18.20
C ALA A 856 19.00 -23.01 -18.36
N SER A 857 19.22 -21.96 -19.15
CA SER A 857 20.55 -21.39 -19.29
C SER A 857 20.94 -20.71 -17.98
N VAL A 858 22.16 -20.99 -17.51
CA VAL A 858 22.84 -20.34 -16.38
C VAL A 858 23.59 -19.12 -16.88
N ARG A 859 24.26 -19.27 -18.01
CA ARG A 859 24.93 -18.20 -18.74
C ARG A 859 24.58 -18.30 -20.21
N ASP A 860 24.15 -17.17 -20.77
CA ASP A 860 24.02 -16.99 -22.21
C ASP A 860 25.38 -16.63 -22.85
N SER A 861 25.54 -16.99 -24.12
CA SER A 861 26.64 -16.60 -25.01
C SER A 861 26.85 -15.07 -25.12
N GLU A 862 25.79 -14.26 -25.00
CA GLU A 862 25.87 -12.79 -25.23
C GLU A 862 25.63 -11.93 -23.97
N SER A 863 24.76 -12.36 -23.03
CA SER A 863 24.16 -11.44 -22.04
C SER A 863 24.51 -11.67 -20.55
N GLY A 864 25.53 -12.49 -20.27
CA GLY A 864 25.96 -12.80 -18.90
C GLY A 864 25.06 -13.81 -18.18
N LEU A 865 25.05 -13.80 -16.84
CA LEU A 865 24.25 -14.75 -16.05
C LEU A 865 22.75 -14.50 -16.19
N THR A 866 22.00 -15.57 -16.48
CA THR A 866 20.53 -15.59 -16.54
C THR A 866 19.92 -16.11 -15.25
N VAL A 867 20.62 -17.02 -14.56
CA VAL A 867 20.32 -17.42 -13.19
C VAL A 867 21.61 -17.40 -12.36
N CYS A 868 21.51 -17.19 -11.05
CA CYS A 868 22.68 -17.25 -10.16
C CYS A 868 22.38 -18.03 -8.87
N PRO A 869 23.38 -18.68 -8.26
CA PRO A 869 23.24 -19.23 -6.92
C PRO A 869 22.86 -18.14 -5.91
N VAL A 870 22.02 -18.50 -4.95
CA VAL A 870 21.69 -17.66 -3.79
C VAL A 870 21.77 -18.51 -2.53
N PRO A 871 22.23 -17.96 -1.40
CA PRO A 871 22.20 -18.69 -0.14
C PRO A 871 20.80 -19.25 0.10
N ARG A 872 20.69 -20.53 0.43
CA ARG A 872 19.51 -21.02 1.16
C ARG A 872 19.52 -20.22 2.45
N ALA A 873 18.62 -19.26 2.60
CA ALA A 873 18.44 -18.57 3.87
C ALA A 873 18.46 -19.67 4.94
N GLU A 874 19.34 -19.54 5.94
CA GLU A 874 19.11 -20.23 7.21
C GLU A 874 17.64 -19.95 7.50
N GLU A 875 16.82 -21.00 7.57
CA GLU A 875 15.43 -20.87 7.99
C GLU A 875 15.43 -19.85 9.12
N GLU A 876 14.59 -18.81 9.03
CA GLU A 876 14.40 -17.88 10.14
C GLU A 876 14.04 -18.72 11.36
N VAL A 877 15.05 -19.13 12.15
CA VAL A 877 14.87 -19.68 13.47
C VAL A 877 14.13 -18.56 14.19
N PRO A 878 12.89 -18.81 14.66
CA PRO A 878 12.15 -17.79 15.37
C PRO A 878 13.06 -17.23 16.45
N LYS A 879 13.25 -15.89 16.47
CA LYS A 879 14.04 -15.18 17.49
C LYS A 879 13.58 -15.63 18.88
N GLY A 880 14.28 -16.62 19.44
CA GLY A 880 13.80 -17.41 20.58
C GLY A 880 14.73 -18.58 20.94
N GLN A 881 15.59 -19.02 20.02
CA GLN A 881 16.65 -20.00 20.31
C GLN A 881 18.02 -19.50 19.87
N GLN A 882 18.48 -18.41 20.48
CA GLN A 882 19.92 -18.18 20.61
C GLN A 882 20.36 -18.86 21.90
N GLU A 883 21.01 -20.03 21.80
CA GLU A 883 21.80 -20.53 22.91
C GLU A 883 22.89 -19.51 23.23
N LYS A 884 22.86 -18.98 24.46
CA LYS A 884 23.96 -18.14 24.96
C LYS A 884 25.25 -18.96 24.95
N PRO A 885 26.39 -18.37 24.57
CA PRO A 885 27.67 -19.05 24.70
C PRO A 885 27.92 -19.41 26.18
N PRO A 886 28.49 -20.59 26.47
CA PRO A 886 28.79 -21.00 27.84
C PRO A 886 29.80 -20.02 28.45
N LYS A 887 29.51 -19.54 29.66
CA LYS A 887 30.45 -18.73 30.45
C LYS A 887 31.74 -19.53 30.69
N PRO A 888 32.92 -18.89 30.64
CA PRO A 888 34.16 -19.52 31.07
C PRO A 888 34.10 -19.76 32.58
N GLU A 889 34.19 -21.03 33.00
CA GLU A 889 34.40 -21.42 34.39
C GLU A 889 35.82 -21.04 34.80
N GLY A 890 35.94 -20.11 35.75
CA GLY A 890 37.24 -19.68 36.27
C GLY A 890 37.20 -18.40 37.10
N ALA A 891 36.45 -18.39 38.22
CA ALA A 891 36.70 -17.45 39.32
C ALA A 891 36.14 -18.00 40.64
N PRO A 892 36.86 -17.86 41.78
CA PRO A 892 36.56 -18.56 43.02
C PRO A 892 35.40 -17.92 43.81
N GLU A 893 34.62 -18.78 44.46
CA GLU A 893 33.58 -18.45 45.45
C GLU A 893 34.08 -17.48 46.52
N LYS A 894 33.38 -16.36 46.71
CA LYS A 894 33.45 -15.54 47.92
C LYS A 894 32.14 -15.61 48.70
N ALA A 895 32.24 -16.32 49.82
CA ALA A 895 31.67 -16.07 51.14
C ALA A 895 30.25 -15.46 51.28
N LYS A 896 29.42 -16.25 51.97
CA LYS A 896 28.16 -15.92 52.66
C LYS A 896 28.14 -14.52 53.29
N GLY A 897 27.10 -13.75 52.97
CA GLY A 897 26.64 -12.60 53.75
C GLY A 897 25.19 -12.81 54.16
N GLU A 898 24.98 -13.02 55.46
CA GLU A 898 23.69 -13.00 56.13
C GLU A 898 22.93 -11.70 55.84
N LYS A 899 21.61 -11.77 55.66
CA LYS A 899 20.75 -10.62 55.95
C LYS A 899 19.46 -11.04 56.63
N GLN A 900 19.41 -10.62 57.89
CA GLN A 900 18.28 -10.62 58.80
C GLN A 900 17.10 -9.83 58.25
N SER A 901 15.94 -10.31 58.68
CA SER A 901 14.65 -9.64 58.73
C SER A 901 14.70 -8.22 59.29
N SER A 902 13.90 -7.31 58.72
CA SER A 902 13.08 -6.41 59.56
C SER A 902 11.96 -5.79 58.73
N ALA A 903 10.75 -5.95 59.25
CA ALA A 903 9.56 -5.25 58.82
C ALA A 903 9.41 -3.93 59.58
N LYS A 904 8.74 -2.98 58.93
CA LYS A 904 7.88 -1.92 59.49
C LYS A 904 8.38 -1.09 60.69
N GLY A 905 8.39 0.23 60.47
CA GLY A 905 8.20 1.22 61.53
C GLY A 905 8.62 2.61 61.10
N GLY A 906 7.71 3.37 60.49
CA GLY A 906 7.98 4.74 60.04
C GLY A 906 7.92 5.79 61.16
N LYS A 907 8.51 6.96 60.88
CA LYS A 907 8.07 8.33 61.23
C LYS A 907 9.10 9.32 60.69
N GLY A 908 8.62 10.39 60.05
CA GLY A 908 9.42 11.52 59.55
C GLY A 908 9.03 11.87 58.14
#